data_AF-A0A9E3B7Q0-F1
#
_entry.id   AF-A0A9E3B7Q0-F1
#
_cell.length_a   1.000
_cell.length_b   1.000
_cell.length_c   1.000
_cell.angle_alpha   90.00
_cell.angle_beta   90.00
_cell.angle_gamma   90.00
#
_symmetry.space_group_name_H-M   'P 1'
#
loop_
_entity.id
_entity.type
_entity.pdbx_description
1 polymer ?
#
loop_
_entity_poly.entity_id
_entity_poly.type
_entity_poly.pdbx_seq_one_letter_code
_entity_poly.pdbx_strand_id
1 'polypeptide(L)'
;GRRVTYQELLTLLPRRRKEKDPHQRMLQLLDKQLFRPVAPFTRRDEQPLLELAKVLERGTYPLAASLAGYIRALQQAVDASKDANGFERLQLLESIREHATGLFVQLGVPAPDWLKNNLLYEDVEHRGSIRIPSQVQEDLIHVANLLRPRMKRMRLYDYLYQDFVQRFGSDGETDDILGFFTDFLKREDASELIARAASDDHTRLKDETSKRNNLPAGESAVPPAVTVLYQLAAENQQALERGDYKLIVNQVLSDEGGLLGRFDSLLDAEHGDLVGKLRNWSTNSLYKGRNVVEMPLVGDWHNLQGERNLTEQTLRWPAETPTDGDNERTLELRDLRLRANARDETLYFVDAQNRGIAPAYFGVVPMHLFTREVRLMLTLIHPWINDYDVGWQATGPNVNTVVPTQVEFFPRREEGRIVLRRARWRFPPELIPVRQKGEGDFEFFARMQRWREEHQLPEELFVSTDRPKLSFEAKVRKPIWINFRSPHTLELLRQYVDKDAIAVCFTEALPARQQYWLASDKAIDVHSGHASEFMTQLHWPMPCAEKPGGIHVPVLGNITRNSWLYFKIYPHSSDQLDEVIRFIVRPAVELVRSTLELERWFFIRYMDQRGWHIRLRLRGPFQEHKEVYHKIGDLIERALPGLSYQKRGRILPAYLSPPVRLGESGYKITEYQPEYQKYGGRTGILIAERLFEASSELAVQAVMRSPLLDLRRVLLSLHLMQVVINTVFDTAEERTHFLNHYHWYWGGQNREEGKALQSTFRQSAYIRRGPLIEQLANDLKDPVVQMLIEDYQKAVTETVQALHAAIDELSESIDHMCFDYVHMNNNRLGIVPFEESYLSALLLEINSTDSAVRALRSRKEELHATSRT
;
A
#
# COMPACT_ATOMS: atom_id res chain seq x y z
N GLY A 1 -29.39 -12.57 -18.71
CA GLY A 1 -30.22 -12.11 -17.59
C GLY A 1 -31.65 -12.60 -17.61
N ARG A 2 -32.08 -13.43 -18.58
CA ARG A 2 -33.45 -13.98 -18.57
C ARG A 2 -33.59 -14.99 -17.42
N ARG A 3 -34.57 -14.77 -16.54
CA ARG A 3 -35.01 -15.77 -15.56
C ARG A 3 -35.67 -16.92 -16.31
N VAL A 4 -35.34 -18.14 -15.92
CA VAL A 4 -35.92 -19.36 -16.48
C VAL A 4 -36.42 -20.22 -15.35
N THR A 5 -37.58 -20.82 -15.53
CA THR A 5 -38.09 -21.82 -14.61
C THR A 5 -37.21 -23.07 -14.67
N TYR A 6 -37.26 -23.89 -13.62
CA TYR A 6 -36.58 -25.18 -13.60
C TYR A 6 -36.95 -26.05 -14.82
N GLN A 7 -38.22 -26.08 -15.21
CA GLN A 7 -38.67 -26.86 -16.37
C GLN A 7 -38.09 -26.33 -17.69
N GLU A 8 -38.13 -25.01 -17.90
CA GLU A 8 -37.51 -24.40 -19.09
C GLU A 8 -36.01 -24.70 -19.14
N LEU A 9 -35.31 -24.61 -18.01
CA LEU A 9 -33.88 -24.91 -17.95
C LEU A 9 -33.57 -26.36 -18.36
N LEU A 10 -34.37 -27.33 -17.90
CA LEU A 10 -34.22 -28.73 -18.31
C LEU A 10 -34.42 -28.94 -19.82
N THR A 11 -35.27 -28.14 -20.46
CA THR A 11 -35.45 -28.20 -21.93
C THR A 11 -34.32 -27.55 -22.70
N LEU A 12 -33.66 -26.53 -22.13
CA LEU A 12 -32.55 -25.81 -22.75
C LEU A 12 -31.21 -26.55 -22.66
N LEU A 13 -31.05 -27.49 -21.72
CA LEU A 13 -29.83 -28.28 -21.56
C LEU A 13 -29.84 -29.48 -22.53
N PRO A 14 -29.02 -29.48 -23.60
CA PRO A 14 -29.03 -30.55 -24.59
C PRO A 14 -28.60 -31.88 -23.97
N ARG A 15 -29.37 -32.94 -24.21
CA ARG A 15 -29.01 -34.31 -23.80
C ARG A 15 -27.75 -34.75 -24.55
N ARG A 16 -26.58 -34.74 -23.89
CA ARG A 16 -25.35 -35.32 -24.46
C ARG A 16 -25.46 -36.84 -24.48
N ARG A 17 -25.01 -37.49 -25.57
CA ARG A 17 -25.06 -38.96 -25.76
C ARG A 17 -24.47 -39.81 -24.62
N LYS A 18 -23.64 -39.25 -23.73
CA LYS A 18 -22.97 -39.96 -22.62
C LYS A 18 -23.49 -39.58 -21.21
N GLU A 19 -24.35 -38.57 -21.05
CA GLU A 19 -24.89 -38.15 -19.75
C GLU A 19 -26.39 -38.49 -19.67
N LYS A 20 -26.77 -39.29 -18.67
CA LYS A 20 -28.14 -39.83 -18.55
C LYS A 20 -29.13 -38.89 -17.86
N ASP A 21 -28.67 -37.88 -17.12
CA ASP A 21 -29.55 -37.04 -16.30
C ASP A 21 -29.27 -35.52 -16.42
N PRO A 22 -30.14 -34.76 -17.12
CA PRO A 22 -30.07 -33.29 -17.18
C PRO A 22 -30.11 -32.60 -15.80
N HIS A 23 -30.71 -33.23 -14.79
CA HIS A 23 -30.76 -32.70 -13.43
C HIS A 23 -29.37 -32.65 -12.78
N GLN A 24 -28.55 -33.71 -12.90
CA GLN A 24 -27.17 -33.69 -12.40
C GLN A 24 -26.32 -32.59 -13.06
N ARG A 25 -26.52 -32.36 -14.37
CA ARG A 25 -25.84 -31.27 -15.08
C ARG A 25 -26.26 -29.91 -14.53
N MET A 26 -27.55 -29.73 -14.26
CA MET A 26 -28.04 -28.50 -13.64
C MET A 26 -27.42 -28.30 -12.24
N LEU A 27 -27.38 -29.33 -11.40
CA LEU A 27 -26.72 -29.26 -10.09
C LEU A 27 -25.25 -28.85 -10.22
N GLN A 28 -24.51 -29.43 -11.17
CA GLN A 28 -23.12 -29.01 -11.44
C GLN A 28 -23.00 -27.55 -11.86
N LEU A 29 -23.98 -27.00 -12.59
CA LEU A 29 -23.98 -25.59 -13.00
C LEU A 29 -24.36 -24.65 -11.84
N LEU A 30 -25.23 -25.09 -10.93
CA LEU A 30 -25.53 -24.41 -9.67
C LEU A 30 -24.32 -24.43 -8.72
N ASP A 31 -23.65 -25.57 -8.58
CA ASP A 31 -22.43 -25.72 -7.78
C ASP A 31 -21.29 -24.83 -8.31
N LYS A 32 -21.22 -24.66 -9.64
CA LYS A 32 -20.31 -23.72 -10.31
C LYS A 32 -20.80 -22.26 -10.28
N GLN A 33 -21.98 -21.99 -9.70
CA GLN A 33 -22.65 -20.69 -9.66
C GLN A 33 -22.88 -20.02 -11.02
N LEU A 34 -22.90 -20.81 -12.10
CA LEU A 34 -23.25 -20.31 -13.44
C LEU A 34 -24.77 -20.07 -13.57
N PHE A 35 -25.54 -20.82 -12.78
CA PHE A 35 -26.92 -20.48 -12.45
C PHE A 35 -27.02 -20.19 -10.96
N ARG A 36 -27.98 -19.33 -10.61
CA ARG A 36 -28.28 -18.96 -9.23
C ARG A 36 -29.78 -19.06 -9.00
N PRO A 37 -30.23 -19.59 -7.86
CA PRO A 37 -31.64 -19.54 -7.50
C PRO A 37 -32.06 -18.07 -7.37
N VAL A 38 -33.30 -17.79 -7.75
CA VAL A 38 -33.92 -16.49 -7.46
C VAL A 38 -34.48 -16.57 -6.04
N ALA A 39 -33.97 -15.72 -5.15
CA ALA A 39 -34.44 -15.64 -3.77
C ALA A 39 -35.89 -15.13 -3.75
N PRO A 40 -36.74 -15.70 -2.86
CA PRO A 40 -38.12 -15.25 -2.69
C PRO A 40 -38.23 -13.99 -1.83
N PHE A 41 -37.11 -13.44 -1.39
CA PHE A 41 -37.00 -12.22 -0.62
C PHE A 41 -35.99 -11.29 -1.27
N THR A 42 -36.14 -10.00 -1.02
CA THR A 42 -35.22 -8.94 -1.38
C THR A 42 -34.34 -8.59 -0.18
N ARG A 43 -33.34 -7.72 -0.39
CA ARG A 43 -32.48 -7.20 0.70
C ARG A 43 -33.21 -6.24 1.64
N ARG A 44 -34.43 -5.83 1.26
CA ARG A 44 -35.26 -4.86 2.00
C ARG A 44 -36.29 -5.54 2.89
N ASP A 45 -36.47 -6.86 2.75
CA ASP A 45 -37.39 -7.58 3.60
C ASP A 45 -36.79 -7.69 5.01
N GLU A 46 -37.52 -7.19 6.01
CA GLU A 46 -37.07 -7.23 7.41
C GLU A 46 -36.91 -8.67 7.94
N GLN A 47 -37.67 -9.61 7.37
CA GLN A 47 -37.71 -11.01 7.80
C GLN A 47 -37.55 -11.97 6.60
N PRO A 48 -36.36 -12.04 5.97
CA PRO A 48 -36.15 -12.83 4.75
C PRO A 48 -36.37 -14.34 4.96
N LEU A 49 -36.09 -14.83 6.17
CA LEU A 49 -36.38 -16.22 6.56
C LEU A 49 -37.89 -16.51 6.52
N LEU A 50 -38.72 -15.57 6.95
CA LEU A 50 -40.17 -15.75 6.93
C LEU A 50 -40.71 -15.81 5.49
N GLU A 51 -40.18 -15.00 4.59
CA GLU A 51 -40.52 -15.07 3.15
C GLU A 51 -40.11 -16.40 2.53
N LEU A 52 -38.95 -16.94 2.91
CA LEU A 52 -38.53 -18.28 2.49
C LEU A 52 -39.51 -19.35 3.01
N ALA A 53 -39.94 -19.28 4.27
CA ALA A 53 -40.92 -20.21 4.84
C ALA A 53 -42.25 -20.18 4.09
N LYS A 54 -42.77 -18.98 3.76
CA LYS A 54 -44.01 -18.81 2.97
C LYS A 54 -43.92 -19.48 1.60
N VAL A 55 -42.76 -19.44 0.94
CA VAL A 55 -42.57 -20.12 -0.35
C VAL A 55 -42.49 -21.63 -0.20
N LEU A 56 -41.81 -22.13 0.83
CA LEU A 56 -41.73 -23.56 1.12
C LEU A 56 -43.11 -24.17 1.43
N GLU A 57 -43.99 -23.44 2.11
CA GLU A 57 -45.36 -23.86 2.43
C GLU A 57 -46.27 -23.99 1.20
N ARG A 58 -45.97 -23.25 0.13
CA ARG A 58 -46.69 -23.41 -1.15
C ARG A 58 -46.28 -24.69 -1.88
N GLY A 59 -45.17 -25.30 -1.47
CA GLY A 59 -44.72 -26.59 -1.98
C GLY A 59 -45.60 -27.74 -1.50
N THR A 60 -45.73 -28.79 -2.31
CA THR A 60 -46.54 -29.97 -1.98
C THR A 60 -45.76 -31.09 -1.30
N TYR A 61 -44.47 -30.88 -1.00
CA TYR A 61 -43.57 -31.91 -0.45
C TYR A 61 -43.51 -31.84 1.08
N PRO A 62 -43.58 -32.98 1.81
CA PRO A 62 -43.50 -33.01 3.27
C PRO A 62 -42.25 -32.35 3.86
N LEU A 63 -41.10 -32.49 3.18
CA LEU A 63 -39.85 -31.85 3.59
C LEU A 63 -39.96 -30.32 3.59
N ALA A 64 -40.65 -29.72 2.60
CA ALA A 64 -40.80 -28.27 2.52
C ALA A 64 -41.63 -27.72 3.70
N ALA A 65 -42.73 -28.40 4.05
CA ALA A 65 -43.54 -28.06 5.22
C ALA A 65 -42.75 -28.19 6.54
N SER A 66 -41.95 -29.27 6.69
CA SER A 66 -41.05 -29.46 7.84
C SER A 66 -40.05 -28.29 7.97
N LEU A 67 -39.34 -27.96 6.88
CA LEU A 67 -38.37 -26.88 6.85
C LEU A 67 -39.02 -25.52 7.18
N ALA A 68 -40.20 -25.23 6.63
CA ALA A 68 -40.93 -24.00 6.94
C ALA A 68 -41.27 -23.88 8.43
N GLY A 69 -41.68 -24.99 9.08
CA GLY A 69 -41.96 -25.03 10.52
C GLY A 69 -40.74 -24.66 11.37
N TYR A 70 -39.58 -25.27 11.08
CA TYR A 70 -38.33 -24.93 11.75
C TYR A 70 -37.91 -23.47 11.51
N ILE A 71 -38.06 -22.95 10.28
CA ILE A 71 -37.72 -21.55 9.97
C ILE A 71 -38.62 -20.57 10.75
N ARG A 72 -39.93 -20.86 10.86
CA ARG A 72 -40.85 -20.03 11.65
C ARG A 72 -40.50 -20.03 13.13
N ALA A 73 -40.24 -21.22 13.70
CA ALA A 73 -39.87 -21.33 15.11
C ALA A 73 -38.55 -20.59 15.40
N LEU A 74 -37.58 -20.68 14.48
CA LEU A 74 -36.34 -19.91 14.53
C LEU A 74 -36.65 -18.39 14.54
N GLN A 75 -37.43 -17.90 13.59
CA GLN A 75 -37.80 -16.48 13.50
C GLN A 75 -38.55 -15.99 14.76
N GLN A 76 -39.47 -16.79 15.28
CA GLN A 76 -40.21 -16.48 16.52
C GLN A 76 -39.28 -16.35 17.72
N ALA A 77 -38.29 -17.24 17.86
CA ALA A 77 -37.31 -17.17 18.94
C ALA A 77 -36.40 -15.93 18.82
N VAL A 78 -36.03 -15.56 17.59
CA VAL A 78 -35.30 -14.30 17.32
C VAL A 78 -36.15 -13.08 17.71
N ASP A 79 -37.41 -13.02 17.30
CA ASP A 79 -38.29 -11.89 17.63
C ASP A 79 -38.55 -11.78 19.13
N ALA A 80 -38.77 -12.90 19.83
CA ALA A 80 -38.95 -12.93 21.27
C ALA A 80 -37.71 -12.44 22.05
N SER A 81 -36.50 -12.52 21.46
CA SER A 81 -35.26 -12.12 22.13
C SER A 81 -35.15 -10.61 22.34
N LYS A 82 -35.88 -9.80 21.56
CA LYS A 82 -35.87 -8.33 21.61
C LYS A 82 -36.29 -7.79 22.97
N ASP A 83 -37.34 -8.35 23.55
CA ASP A 83 -37.93 -7.91 24.82
C ASP A 83 -37.48 -8.77 26.02
N ALA A 84 -36.70 -9.82 25.76
CA ALA A 84 -36.29 -10.79 26.78
C ALA A 84 -35.25 -10.21 27.75
N ASN A 85 -35.40 -10.55 29.04
CA ASN A 85 -34.36 -10.27 30.04
C ASN A 85 -33.14 -11.19 29.85
N GLY A 86 -32.06 -10.93 30.61
CA GLY A 86 -30.79 -11.66 30.43
C GLY A 86 -30.90 -13.19 30.58
N PHE A 87 -31.75 -13.70 31.45
CA PHE A 87 -31.93 -15.14 31.65
C PHE A 87 -32.76 -15.76 30.51
N GLU A 88 -33.90 -15.15 30.19
CA GLU A 88 -34.76 -15.57 29.07
C GLU A 88 -33.99 -15.57 27.74
N ARG A 89 -33.12 -14.58 27.54
CA ARG A 89 -32.30 -14.46 26.34
C ARG A 89 -31.33 -15.62 26.17
N LEU A 90 -30.74 -16.14 27.25
CA LEU A 90 -29.87 -17.32 27.18
C LEU A 90 -30.66 -18.56 26.71
N GLN A 91 -31.88 -18.74 27.20
CA GLN A 91 -32.76 -19.85 26.78
C GLN A 91 -33.18 -19.71 25.32
N LEU A 92 -33.51 -18.49 24.88
CA LEU A 92 -33.86 -18.21 23.48
C LEU A 92 -32.68 -18.46 22.54
N LEU A 93 -31.44 -18.12 22.93
CA LEU A 93 -30.25 -18.42 22.13
C LEU A 93 -30.01 -19.92 21.94
N GLU A 94 -30.28 -20.73 22.97
CA GLU A 94 -30.25 -22.20 22.85
C GLU A 94 -31.32 -22.69 21.87
N SER A 95 -32.56 -22.20 22.01
CA SER A 95 -33.66 -22.52 21.10
C SER A 95 -33.35 -22.14 19.65
N ILE A 96 -32.80 -20.95 19.40
CA ILE A 96 -32.36 -20.51 18.06
C ILE A 96 -31.35 -21.51 17.49
N ARG A 97 -30.36 -21.92 18.29
CA ARG A 97 -29.36 -22.90 17.86
C ARG A 97 -29.97 -24.26 17.54
N GLU A 98 -30.90 -24.74 18.36
CA GLU A 98 -31.58 -26.01 18.17
C GLU A 98 -32.41 -26.02 16.89
N HIS A 99 -33.24 -24.99 16.66
CA HIS A 99 -34.04 -24.87 15.44
C HIS A 99 -33.18 -24.76 14.19
N ALA A 100 -32.11 -23.94 14.24
CA ALA A 100 -31.17 -23.81 13.12
C ALA A 100 -30.42 -25.12 12.84
N THR A 101 -29.98 -25.84 13.88
CA THR A 101 -29.35 -27.17 13.75
C THR A 101 -30.33 -28.17 13.15
N GLY A 102 -31.58 -28.16 13.61
CA GLY A 102 -32.67 -28.99 13.09
C GLY A 102 -32.90 -28.79 11.59
N LEU A 103 -32.82 -27.55 11.09
CA LEU A 103 -32.93 -27.27 9.64
C LEU A 103 -31.88 -28.01 8.82
N PHE A 104 -30.61 -27.95 9.21
CA PHE A 104 -29.53 -28.64 8.48
C PHE A 104 -29.69 -30.16 8.55
N VAL A 105 -30.09 -30.69 9.71
CA VAL A 105 -30.37 -32.13 9.87
C VAL A 105 -31.51 -32.58 8.93
N GLN A 106 -32.61 -31.81 8.84
CA GLN A 106 -33.71 -32.11 7.91
C GLN A 106 -33.27 -32.06 6.44
N LEU A 107 -32.32 -31.18 6.10
CA LEU A 107 -31.70 -31.11 4.77
C LEU A 107 -30.73 -32.27 4.49
N GLY A 108 -30.47 -33.14 5.46
CA GLY A 108 -29.54 -34.27 5.31
C GLY A 108 -28.07 -33.86 5.25
N VAL A 109 -27.74 -32.66 5.74
CA VAL A 109 -26.38 -32.11 5.77
C VAL A 109 -25.94 -31.88 7.22
N PRO A 110 -24.65 -32.02 7.55
CA PRO A 110 -24.17 -31.73 8.89
C PRO A 110 -24.38 -30.25 9.23
N ALA A 111 -24.82 -30.00 10.46
CA ALA A 111 -24.94 -28.65 10.97
C ALA A 111 -23.57 -27.96 10.97
N PRO A 112 -23.44 -26.75 10.40
CA PRO A 112 -22.17 -26.06 10.33
C PRO A 112 -21.60 -25.71 11.72
N ASP A 113 -20.27 -25.77 11.87
CA ASP A 113 -19.61 -25.45 13.13
C ASP A 113 -19.83 -24.01 13.60
N TRP A 114 -20.12 -23.07 12.70
CA TRP A 114 -20.36 -21.67 13.06
C TRP A 114 -21.63 -21.48 13.90
N LEU A 115 -22.57 -22.44 13.92
CA LEU A 115 -23.74 -22.40 14.81
C LEU A 115 -23.39 -22.45 16.30
N LYS A 116 -22.15 -22.87 16.62
CA LYS A 116 -21.62 -22.88 17.99
C LYS A 116 -21.19 -21.48 18.47
N ASN A 117 -21.06 -20.52 17.55
CA ASN A 117 -20.66 -19.14 17.84
C ASN A 117 -21.89 -18.25 18.16
N ASN A 118 -21.66 -16.93 18.26
CA ASN A 118 -22.72 -15.95 18.45
C ASN A 118 -23.68 -15.95 17.25
N LEU A 119 -24.98 -16.06 17.52
CA LEU A 119 -26.02 -16.21 16.50
C LEU A 119 -26.79 -14.90 16.23
N LEU A 120 -26.74 -13.95 17.16
CA LEU A 120 -27.45 -12.67 17.08
C LEU A 120 -26.45 -11.51 17.13
N TYR A 121 -26.77 -10.48 16.36
CA TYR A 121 -26.18 -9.15 16.46
C TYR A 121 -27.25 -8.20 16.99
N GLU A 122 -26.93 -7.45 18.04
CA GLU A 122 -27.84 -6.52 18.68
C GLU A 122 -27.25 -5.10 18.62
N ASP A 123 -28.06 -4.15 18.21
CA ASP A 123 -27.81 -2.72 18.33
C ASP A 123 -28.86 -2.15 19.30
N VAL A 124 -28.45 -1.26 20.19
CA VAL A 124 -29.30 -0.72 21.27
C VAL A 124 -29.27 0.80 21.20
N GLU A 125 -30.44 1.42 21.36
CA GLU A 125 -30.58 2.87 21.42
C GLU A 125 -30.78 3.38 22.86
N HIS A 126 -30.41 4.63 23.08
CA HIS A 126 -30.76 5.40 24.26
C HIS A 126 -31.62 6.58 23.84
N ARG A 127 -32.81 6.74 24.45
CA ARG A 127 -33.80 7.76 24.07
C ARG A 127 -33.63 9.13 24.76
N GLY A 128 -32.57 9.33 25.54
CA GLY A 128 -32.27 10.62 26.13
C GLY A 128 -31.68 11.62 25.13
N SER A 129 -31.93 12.92 25.34
CA SER A 129 -31.37 13.99 24.51
C SER A 129 -29.97 14.36 24.95
N ILE A 130 -29.00 14.35 24.03
CA ILE A 130 -27.64 14.81 24.27
C ILE A 130 -27.45 16.18 23.59
N ARG A 131 -26.95 17.17 24.34
CA ARG A 131 -26.68 18.52 23.81
C ARG A 131 -25.19 18.73 23.61
N ILE A 132 -24.78 18.95 22.36
CA ILE A 132 -23.41 19.27 21.98
C ILE A 132 -23.34 20.76 21.61
N PRO A 133 -22.44 21.54 22.23
CA PRO A 133 -22.35 22.99 21.98
C PRO A 133 -21.72 23.27 20.61
N SER A 134 -22.03 24.42 20.01
CA SER A 134 -21.59 24.78 18.66
C SER A 134 -20.06 24.89 18.52
N GLN A 135 -19.35 25.19 19.61
CA GLN A 135 -17.89 25.24 19.64
C GLN A 135 -17.25 23.89 19.25
N VAL A 136 -17.93 22.76 19.51
CA VAL A 136 -17.45 21.43 19.09
C VAL A 136 -17.45 21.31 17.57
N GLN A 137 -18.42 21.92 16.89
CA GLN A 137 -18.46 21.97 15.43
C GLN A 137 -17.30 22.80 14.87
N GLU A 138 -16.96 23.93 15.49
CA GLU A 138 -15.80 24.75 15.10
C GLU A 138 -14.49 23.97 15.26
N ASP A 139 -14.33 23.24 16.36
CA ASP A 139 -13.17 22.38 16.60
C ASP A 139 -13.09 21.23 15.55
N LEU A 140 -14.23 20.64 15.18
CA LEU A 140 -14.29 19.61 14.14
C LEU A 140 -13.98 20.16 12.75
N ILE A 141 -14.33 21.42 12.45
CA ILE A 141 -13.90 22.11 11.22
C ILE A 141 -12.38 22.31 11.23
N HIS A 142 -11.79 22.64 12.38
CA HIS A 142 -10.33 22.70 12.51
C HIS A 142 -9.68 21.33 12.27
N VAL A 143 -10.23 20.27 12.86
CA VAL A 143 -9.82 18.89 12.56
C VAL A 143 -9.94 18.61 11.06
N ALA A 144 -11.03 19.00 10.41
CA ALA A 144 -11.21 18.81 8.98
C ALA A 144 -10.07 19.47 8.16
N ASN A 145 -9.68 20.69 8.51
CA ASN A 145 -8.59 21.40 7.85
C ASN A 145 -7.24 20.68 8.01
N LEU A 146 -6.99 20.06 9.17
CA LEU A 146 -5.78 19.26 9.42
C LEU A 146 -5.75 17.93 8.65
N LEU A 147 -6.92 17.33 8.43
CA LEU A 147 -7.05 16.05 7.74
C LEU A 147 -6.92 16.19 6.22
N ARG A 148 -7.46 17.27 5.63
CA ARG A 148 -7.58 17.39 4.17
C ARG A 148 -6.27 17.24 3.38
N PRO A 149 -5.13 17.85 3.77
CA PRO A 149 -3.87 17.68 3.05
C PRO A 149 -3.34 16.24 3.04
N ARG A 150 -3.77 15.41 4.01
CA ARG A 150 -3.38 14.00 4.15
C ARG A 150 -4.26 13.04 3.34
N MET A 151 -5.33 13.52 2.73
CA MET A 151 -6.16 12.75 1.80
C MET A 151 -5.64 12.88 0.37
N LYS A 152 -5.28 11.76 -0.25
CA LYS A 152 -4.67 11.71 -1.59
C LYS A 152 -5.44 10.73 -2.46
N ARG A 153 -5.52 11.00 -3.78
CA ARG A 153 -6.05 10.03 -4.75
C ARG A 153 -5.13 8.81 -4.79
N MET A 154 -5.66 7.60 -4.65
CA MET A 154 -4.94 6.33 -4.71
C MET A 154 -4.22 6.17 -6.04
N ARG A 155 -3.05 5.52 -6.03
CA ARG A 155 -2.32 5.21 -7.27
C ARG A 155 -2.95 4.11 -8.09
N LEU A 156 -3.65 3.19 -7.43
CA LEU A 156 -4.38 2.13 -8.13
C LEU A 156 -5.44 2.71 -9.07
N TYR A 157 -6.04 3.86 -8.72
CA TYR A 157 -6.97 4.57 -9.61
C TYR A 157 -6.29 4.99 -10.92
N ASP A 158 -5.07 5.53 -10.85
CA ASP A 158 -4.32 5.94 -12.05
C ASP A 158 -3.98 4.73 -12.93
N TYR A 159 -3.66 3.57 -12.34
CA TYR A 159 -3.39 2.34 -13.09
C TYR A 159 -4.61 1.83 -13.81
N LEU A 160 -5.78 1.91 -13.17
CA LEU A 160 -7.05 1.56 -13.81
C LEU A 160 -7.36 2.52 -14.97
N TYR A 161 -7.19 3.83 -14.78
CA TYR A 161 -7.38 4.80 -15.86
C TYR A 161 -6.41 4.54 -17.04
N GLN A 162 -5.13 4.31 -16.76
CA GLN A 162 -4.13 4.05 -17.81
C GLN A 162 -4.41 2.77 -18.58
N ASP A 163 -4.73 1.66 -17.90
CA ASP A 163 -5.09 0.39 -18.54
C ASP A 163 -6.39 0.53 -19.35
N PHE A 164 -7.35 1.30 -18.86
CA PHE A 164 -8.58 1.61 -19.58
C PHE A 164 -8.28 2.37 -20.88
N VAL A 165 -7.52 3.47 -20.82
CA VAL A 165 -7.17 4.28 -21.99
C VAL A 165 -6.34 3.48 -23.00
N GLN A 166 -5.43 2.61 -22.54
CA GLN A 166 -4.66 1.74 -23.43
C GLN A 166 -5.55 0.80 -24.25
N ARG A 167 -6.67 0.33 -23.68
CA ARG A 167 -7.59 -0.61 -24.32
C ARG A 167 -8.66 0.07 -25.16
N PHE A 168 -9.25 1.14 -24.63
CA PHE A 168 -10.47 1.74 -25.18
C PHE A 168 -10.24 3.15 -25.75
N GLY A 169 -9.08 3.77 -25.51
CA GLY A 169 -8.77 5.14 -25.92
C GLY A 169 -9.08 6.19 -24.84
N SER A 170 -8.58 7.41 -25.03
CA SER A 170 -8.67 8.52 -24.05
C SER A 170 -10.09 9.01 -23.80
N ASP A 171 -10.98 8.84 -24.78
CA ASP A 171 -12.41 9.12 -24.70
C ASP A 171 -13.24 7.85 -24.95
N GLY A 172 -12.64 6.69 -24.65
CA GLY A 172 -13.23 5.37 -24.85
C GLY A 172 -14.36 5.04 -23.89
N GLU A 173 -15.15 4.02 -24.25
CA GLU A 173 -16.19 3.44 -23.40
C GLU A 173 -16.20 1.91 -23.46
N THR A 174 -16.72 1.27 -22.41
CA THR A 174 -17.03 -0.17 -22.40
C THR A 174 -18.30 -0.44 -21.59
N ASP A 175 -19.14 -1.35 -22.07
CA ASP A 175 -20.27 -1.94 -21.32
C ASP A 175 -19.88 -3.22 -20.57
N ASP A 176 -18.73 -3.82 -20.88
CA ASP A 176 -18.16 -4.96 -20.16
C ASP A 176 -17.22 -4.51 -19.03
N ILE A 177 -17.81 -3.84 -18.04
CA ILE A 177 -17.09 -3.31 -16.86
C ILE A 177 -16.40 -4.45 -16.08
N LEU A 178 -17.10 -5.57 -15.91
CA LEU A 178 -16.56 -6.71 -15.19
C LEU A 178 -15.41 -7.36 -15.97
N GLY A 179 -15.54 -7.51 -17.29
CA GLY A 179 -14.47 -7.99 -18.17
C GLY A 179 -13.23 -7.11 -18.09
N PHE A 180 -13.39 -5.77 -18.09
CA PHE A 180 -12.28 -4.85 -17.89
C PHE A 180 -11.54 -5.10 -16.56
N PHE A 181 -12.26 -5.22 -15.44
CA PHE A 181 -11.64 -5.51 -14.14
C PHE A 181 -10.97 -6.89 -14.10
N THR A 182 -11.65 -7.92 -14.61
CA THR A 182 -11.10 -9.27 -14.67
C THR A 182 -9.84 -9.32 -15.53
N ASP A 183 -9.81 -8.62 -16.66
CA ASP A 183 -8.65 -8.58 -17.52
C ASP A 183 -7.49 -7.79 -16.92
N PHE A 184 -7.77 -6.70 -16.18
CA PHE A 184 -6.75 -6.02 -15.38
C PHE A 184 -6.11 -6.98 -14.38
N LEU A 185 -6.92 -7.76 -13.66
CA LEU A 185 -6.44 -8.74 -12.67
C LEU A 185 -5.72 -9.94 -13.28
N LYS A 186 -5.98 -10.28 -14.54
CA LYS A 186 -5.30 -11.37 -15.27
C LYS A 186 -3.93 -10.99 -15.81
N ARG A 187 -3.56 -9.70 -15.82
CA ARG A 187 -2.23 -9.27 -16.24
C ARG A 187 -1.17 -9.94 -15.38
N GLU A 188 -0.04 -10.31 -15.99
CA GLU A 188 1.07 -10.93 -15.26
C GLU A 188 1.61 -10.05 -14.13
N ASP A 189 1.52 -8.72 -14.28
CA ASP A 189 1.98 -7.72 -13.33
C ASP A 189 0.89 -7.20 -12.37
N ALA A 190 -0.37 -7.68 -12.45
CA ALA A 190 -1.50 -7.09 -11.72
C ALA A 190 -1.29 -7.09 -10.19
N SER A 191 -0.88 -8.23 -9.63
CA SER A 191 -0.61 -8.37 -8.20
C SER A 191 0.49 -7.43 -7.73
N GLU A 192 1.50 -7.22 -8.57
CA GLU A 192 2.62 -6.32 -8.28
C GLU A 192 2.21 -4.85 -8.39
N LEU A 193 1.42 -4.48 -9.40
CA LEU A 193 0.85 -3.14 -9.53
C LEU A 193 -0.02 -2.77 -8.32
N ILE A 194 -0.90 -3.67 -7.88
CA ILE A 194 -1.75 -3.45 -6.70
C ILE A 194 -0.90 -3.31 -5.43
N ALA A 195 0.05 -4.23 -5.20
CA ALA A 195 0.94 -4.18 -4.05
C ALA A 195 1.81 -2.92 -4.05
N ARG A 196 2.31 -2.51 -5.21
CA ARG A 196 3.11 -1.32 -5.39
C ARG A 196 2.31 -0.04 -5.19
N ALA A 197 1.10 0.05 -5.72
CA ALA A 197 0.20 1.18 -5.47
C ALA A 197 -0.03 1.34 -3.96
N ALA A 198 -0.35 0.24 -3.27
CA ALA A 198 -0.54 0.23 -1.81
C ALA A 198 0.74 0.64 -1.06
N SER A 199 1.91 0.13 -1.46
CA SER A 199 3.18 0.49 -0.84
C SER A 199 3.57 1.95 -1.08
N ASP A 200 3.47 2.44 -2.32
CA ASP A 200 3.80 3.82 -2.69
C ASP A 200 2.86 4.82 -2.01
N ASP A 201 1.57 4.50 -1.95
CA ASP A 201 0.62 5.30 -1.20
C ASP A 201 1.01 5.29 0.28
N HIS A 202 1.26 4.13 0.90
CA HIS A 202 1.68 4.06 2.31
C HIS A 202 2.96 4.86 2.61
N THR A 203 4.02 4.72 1.80
CA THR A 203 5.30 5.41 2.03
C THR A 203 5.23 6.92 1.78
N ARG A 204 4.44 7.37 0.77
CA ARG A 204 4.38 8.78 0.36
C ARG A 204 3.13 9.52 0.86
N LEU A 205 2.31 8.87 1.69
CA LEU A 205 1.18 9.52 2.33
C LEU A 205 1.63 10.69 3.23
N LYS A 206 2.80 10.59 3.86
CA LYS A 206 3.41 11.66 4.68
C LYS A 206 4.19 12.71 3.88
N ASP A 207 4.35 12.54 2.56
CA ASP A 207 5.03 13.51 1.71
C ASP A 207 4.13 14.73 1.45
N GLU A 208 4.35 15.81 2.19
CA GLU A 208 3.59 17.07 2.08
C GLU A 208 3.81 17.78 0.74
N THR A 209 4.85 17.44 -0.02
CA THR A 209 5.09 18.00 -1.37
C THR A 209 4.20 17.36 -2.44
N SER A 210 3.54 16.25 -2.12
CA SER A 210 2.69 15.51 -3.05
C SER A 210 1.40 16.26 -3.36
N LYS A 211 1.24 16.69 -4.62
CA LYS A 211 0.02 17.34 -5.12
C LYS A 211 -1.17 16.39 -5.36
N ARG A 212 -1.10 15.13 -4.91
CA ARG A 212 -2.16 14.12 -5.13
C ARG A 212 -3.45 14.38 -4.38
N ASN A 213 -3.40 15.25 -3.37
CA ASN A 213 -4.55 15.78 -2.67
C ASN A 213 -5.41 16.70 -3.57
N ASN A 214 -4.88 17.22 -4.68
CA ASN A 214 -5.57 18.10 -5.61
C ASN A 214 -5.99 17.40 -6.93
N LEU A 215 -5.69 16.11 -7.08
CA LEU A 215 -6.08 15.38 -8.28
C LEU A 215 -7.60 15.16 -8.31
N PRO A 216 -8.26 15.37 -9.46
CA PRO A 216 -9.69 15.15 -9.60
C PRO A 216 -10.05 13.66 -9.47
N ALA A 217 -11.31 13.37 -9.23
CA ALA A 217 -11.88 12.04 -9.38
C ALA A 217 -13.06 12.09 -10.35
N GLY A 218 -13.44 10.93 -10.90
CA GLY A 218 -14.55 10.85 -11.84
C GLY A 218 -15.84 11.39 -11.25
N GLU A 219 -16.76 11.86 -12.11
CA GLU A 219 -18.04 12.40 -11.65
C GLU A 219 -18.88 11.37 -10.89
N SER A 220 -18.63 10.08 -11.08
CA SER A 220 -19.26 9.00 -10.33
C SER A 220 -18.63 8.71 -8.97
N ALA A 221 -17.48 9.29 -8.66
CA ALA A 221 -16.76 9.06 -7.42
C ALA A 221 -17.23 9.99 -6.30
N VAL A 222 -17.16 9.52 -5.06
CA VAL A 222 -17.37 10.33 -3.87
C VAL A 222 -16.30 11.42 -3.78
N PRO A 223 -16.64 12.65 -3.37
CA PRO A 223 -15.61 13.62 -2.97
C PRO A 223 -14.83 13.13 -1.74
N PRO A 224 -13.69 13.74 -1.38
CA PRO A 224 -13.02 13.38 -0.14
C PRO A 224 -14.00 13.46 1.03
N ALA A 225 -14.14 12.37 1.79
CA ALA A 225 -15.04 12.26 2.93
C ALA A 225 -14.43 11.33 4.00
N VAL A 226 -14.76 11.60 5.26
CA VAL A 226 -14.39 10.78 6.41
C VAL A 226 -15.44 10.83 7.49
N THR A 227 -15.41 9.82 8.36
CA THR A 227 -16.06 9.86 9.67
C THR A 227 -15.01 9.96 10.77
N VAL A 228 -15.17 10.95 11.65
CA VAL A 228 -14.34 11.17 12.83
C VAL A 228 -15.07 10.63 14.05
N LEU A 229 -14.43 9.69 14.75
CA LEU A 229 -14.84 9.24 16.07
C LEU A 229 -14.07 10.06 17.10
N TYR A 230 -14.79 10.69 18.03
CA TYR A 230 -14.19 11.57 19.03
C TYR A 230 -14.89 11.46 20.38
N GLN A 231 -14.18 11.84 21.44
CA GLN A 231 -14.73 11.97 22.79
C GLN A 231 -14.62 13.40 23.26
N LEU A 232 -15.46 13.77 24.22
CA LEU A 232 -15.40 15.04 24.91
C LEU A 232 -15.06 14.77 26.38
N ALA A 233 -13.98 15.39 26.87
CA ALA A 233 -13.62 15.37 28.27
C ALA A 233 -14.02 16.71 28.90
N ALA A 234 -14.92 16.67 29.88
CA ALA A 234 -15.37 17.84 30.62
C ALA A 234 -15.76 17.39 32.04
N GLU A 235 -15.83 18.33 32.98
CA GLU A 235 -16.28 18.03 34.35
C GLU A 235 -17.77 17.66 34.39
N ASN A 236 -18.58 18.36 33.60
CA ASN A 236 -20.03 18.20 33.53
C ASN A 236 -20.58 18.93 32.29
N GLN A 237 -21.89 18.81 32.07
CA GLN A 237 -22.60 19.50 30.98
C GLN A 237 -22.39 21.02 30.97
N GLN A 238 -22.35 21.69 32.12
CA GLN A 238 -22.19 23.15 32.19
C GLN A 238 -20.78 23.59 31.77
N ALA A 239 -19.75 22.82 32.13
CA ALA A 239 -18.38 23.05 31.66
C ALA A 239 -18.31 22.90 30.13
N LEU A 240 -18.95 21.86 29.59
CA LEU A 240 -19.04 21.66 28.14
C LEU A 240 -19.69 22.88 27.44
N GLU A 241 -20.81 23.39 27.95
CA GLU A 241 -21.54 24.55 27.40
C GLU A 241 -20.75 25.87 27.45
N ARG A 242 -19.88 26.06 28.45
CA ARG A 242 -18.96 27.21 28.51
C ARG A 242 -17.75 27.08 27.57
N GLY A 243 -17.54 25.90 27.00
CA GLY A 243 -16.37 25.59 26.17
C GLY A 243 -15.17 25.05 26.96
N ASP A 244 -15.35 24.74 28.25
CA ASP A 244 -14.34 24.20 29.17
C ASP A 244 -14.23 22.66 28.99
N TYR A 245 -13.79 22.23 27.80
CA TYR A 245 -13.64 20.80 27.47
C TYR A 245 -12.37 20.53 26.65
N LYS A 246 -12.03 19.24 26.52
CA LYS A 246 -11.09 18.74 25.50
C LYS A 246 -11.85 17.86 24.50
N LEU A 247 -11.61 18.07 23.21
CA LEU A 247 -12.08 17.20 22.13
C LEU A 247 -10.97 16.22 21.78
N ILE A 248 -11.19 14.92 21.97
CA ILE A 248 -10.19 13.89 21.74
C ILE A 248 -10.55 13.12 20.48
N VAL A 249 -9.73 13.24 19.43
CA VAL A 249 -9.89 12.45 18.21
C VAL A 249 -9.46 11.01 18.51
N ASN A 250 -10.38 10.05 18.42
CA ASN A 250 -10.11 8.63 18.64
C ASN A 250 -9.68 7.93 17.36
N GLN A 251 -10.44 8.14 16.30
CA GLN A 251 -10.25 7.44 15.04
C GLN A 251 -10.81 8.29 13.90
N VAL A 252 -10.20 8.15 12.73
CA VAL A 252 -10.73 8.72 11.49
C VAL A 252 -10.89 7.57 10.49
N LEU A 253 -12.09 7.39 10.00
CA LEU A 253 -12.47 6.31 9.08
C LEU A 253 -12.73 6.89 7.70
N SER A 254 -12.32 6.15 6.67
CA SER A 254 -12.69 6.45 5.28
C SER A 254 -14.03 5.78 5.00
N ASP A 255 -15.11 6.54 5.11
CA ASP A 255 -16.47 6.08 4.85
C ASP A 255 -17.36 7.22 4.32
N GLU A 256 -18.55 6.84 3.83
CA GLU A 256 -19.49 7.77 3.19
C GLU A 256 -20.78 7.98 4.02
N GLY A 257 -20.88 7.42 5.23
CA GLY A 257 -22.18 7.20 5.92
C GLY A 257 -22.38 5.76 6.36
N GLY A 258 -21.48 4.88 5.93
CA GLY A 258 -21.56 3.44 6.15
C GLY A 258 -21.67 3.06 7.62
N LEU A 259 -20.84 3.61 8.50
CA LEU A 259 -20.89 3.24 9.91
C LEU A 259 -22.16 3.73 10.63
N LEU A 260 -22.61 4.96 10.33
CA LEU A 260 -23.82 5.54 10.92
C LEU A 260 -25.08 4.78 10.52
N GLY A 261 -25.25 4.47 9.23
CA GLY A 261 -26.46 3.81 8.76
C GLY A 261 -26.65 2.37 9.26
N ARG A 262 -25.70 1.81 10.03
CA ARG A 262 -25.96 0.59 10.82
C ARG A 262 -27.11 0.76 11.81
N PHE A 263 -27.33 1.99 12.29
CA PHE A 263 -28.33 2.32 13.31
C PHE A 263 -29.63 2.90 12.74
N ASP A 264 -29.84 2.79 11.43
CA ASP A 264 -30.98 3.37 10.71
C ASP A 264 -32.34 2.88 11.22
N SER A 265 -32.44 1.60 11.55
CA SER A 265 -33.65 0.95 12.10
C SER A 265 -33.98 1.36 13.53
N LEU A 266 -33.03 1.93 14.27
CA LEU A 266 -33.25 2.40 15.64
C LEU A 266 -33.68 3.86 15.68
N LEU A 267 -33.03 4.72 14.88
CA LEU A 267 -33.23 6.17 14.89
C LEU A 267 -34.28 6.61 13.85
N ASP A 268 -35.54 6.34 14.16
CA ASP A 268 -36.69 6.63 13.32
C ASP A 268 -36.95 8.14 13.09
N ALA A 269 -37.98 8.47 12.30
CA ALA A 269 -38.32 9.86 11.95
C ALA A 269 -38.67 10.75 13.17
N GLU A 270 -39.19 10.16 14.26
CA GLU A 270 -39.52 10.87 15.50
C GLU A 270 -38.30 10.97 16.44
N HIS A 271 -37.36 10.02 16.31
CA HIS A 271 -36.20 9.84 17.18
C HIS A 271 -34.88 10.03 16.42
N GLY A 272 -34.74 11.20 15.77
CA GLY A 272 -33.48 11.67 15.19
C GLY A 272 -33.40 11.63 13.67
N ASP A 273 -34.31 10.97 12.97
CA ASP A 273 -34.41 10.88 11.50
C ASP A 273 -33.07 10.55 10.82
N LEU A 274 -32.46 9.42 11.19
CA LEU A 274 -31.14 9.07 10.67
C LEU A 274 -31.19 8.79 9.16
N VAL A 275 -32.22 8.10 8.67
CA VAL A 275 -32.39 7.80 7.23
C VAL A 275 -32.53 9.09 6.43
N GLY A 276 -33.37 10.04 6.87
CA GLY A 276 -33.53 11.34 6.20
C GLY A 276 -32.24 12.15 6.19
N LYS A 277 -31.49 12.16 7.30
CA LYS A 277 -30.18 12.82 7.40
C LYS A 277 -29.13 12.17 6.50
N LEU A 278 -29.05 10.86 6.44
CA LEU A 278 -28.11 10.13 5.57
C LEU A 278 -28.48 10.28 4.09
N ARG A 279 -29.77 10.32 3.75
CA ARG A 279 -30.23 10.64 2.40
C ARG A 279 -29.81 12.05 2.02
N ASN A 280 -30.07 13.05 2.87
CA ASN A 280 -29.63 14.42 2.61
C ASN A 280 -28.09 14.54 2.50
N TRP A 281 -27.35 13.87 3.38
CA TRP A 281 -25.89 13.81 3.34
C TRP A 281 -25.38 13.22 2.02
N SER A 282 -25.92 12.09 1.59
CA SER A 282 -25.51 11.45 0.34
C SER A 282 -25.90 12.27 -0.89
N THR A 283 -27.18 12.63 -1.05
CA THR A 283 -27.68 13.25 -2.29
C THR A 283 -27.37 14.74 -2.41
N ASN A 284 -27.46 15.49 -1.30
CA ASN A 284 -27.35 16.95 -1.32
C ASN A 284 -25.96 17.46 -0.92
N SER A 285 -25.16 16.66 -0.18
CA SER A 285 -23.79 17.03 0.23
C SER A 285 -22.71 16.32 -0.58
N LEU A 286 -22.63 14.98 -0.52
CA LEU A 286 -21.55 14.21 -1.17
C LEU A 286 -21.68 14.20 -2.70
N TYR A 287 -22.86 13.88 -3.21
CA TYR A 287 -23.09 13.65 -4.64
C TYR A 287 -23.98 14.71 -5.27
N LYS A 288 -23.89 15.95 -4.80
CA LYS A 288 -24.76 17.06 -5.21
C LYS A 288 -24.95 17.14 -6.73
N GLY A 289 -26.21 16.97 -7.17
CA GLY A 289 -26.60 17.06 -8.58
C GLY A 289 -26.31 15.82 -9.43
N ARG A 290 -25.96 14.67 -8.82
CA ARG A 290 -25.67 13.40 -9.49
C ARG A 290 -26.76 12.37 -9.17
N ASN A 291 -26.95 11.39 -10.06
CA ASN A 291 -27.83 10.26 -9.81
C ASN A 291 -27.10 9.20 -8.96
N VAL A 292 -27.34 9.19 -7.66
CA VAL A 292 -26.70 8.27 -6.71
C VAL A 292 -27.45 6.96 -6.66
N VAL A 293 -26.72 5.86 -6.74
CA VAL A 293 -27.28 4.52 -6.55
C VAL A 293 -26.52 3.79 -5.45
N GLU A 294 -27.25 3.28 -4.46
CA GLU A 294 -26.66 2.49 -3.39
C GLU A 294 -26.09 1.19 -3.96
N MET A 295 -24.88 0.80 -3.56
CA MET A 295 -24.21 -0.42 -4.01
C MET A 295 -23.89 -1.31 -2.80
N PRO A 296 -24.84 -2.15 -2.35
CA PRO A 296 -24.60 -3.13 -1.32
C PRO A 296 -23.59 -4.16 -1.82
N LEU A 297 -22.73 -4.62 -0.93
CA LEU A 297 -21.81 -5.72 -1.20
C LEU A 297 -22.09 -6.81 -0.18
N VAL A 298 -22.49 -7.99 -0.67
CA VAL A 298 -22.88 -9.15 0.15
C VAL A 298 -24.05 -8.86 1.12
N GLY A 299 -24.92 -7.92 0.76
CA GLY A 299 -26.06 -7.52 1.58
C GLY A 299 -27.17 -8.57 1.68
N ASP A 300 -27.10 -9.63 0.86
CA ASP A 300 -28.03 -10.75 0.85
C ASP A 300 -27.79 -11.78 1.98
N TRP A 301 -26.64 -11.75 2.65
CA TRP A 301 -26.35 -12.62 3.80
C TRP A 301 -25.56 -11.95 4.93
N HIS A 302 -25.23 -10.66 4.82
CA HIS A 302 -24.58 -9.88 5.88
C HIS A 302 -25.39 -8.61 6.19
N ASN A 303 -26.14 -8.60 7.28
CA ASN A 303 -27.02 -7.49 7.70
C ASN A 303 -26.28 -6.14 7.84
N LEU A 304 -25.04 -6.10 8.33
CA LEU A 304 -24.28 -4.84 8.41
C LEU A 304 -23.85 -4.25 7.04
N GLN A 305 -24.07 -4.99 5.95
CA GLN A 305 -23.84 -4.55 4.57
C GLN A 305 -25.13 -4.57 3.73
N GLY A 306 -26.27 -4.73 4.40
CA GLY A 306 -27.59 -4.68 3.78
C GLY A 306 -27.88 -3.31 3.15
N GLU A 307 -28.90 -3.30 2.30
CA GLU A 307 -29.40 -2.09 1.68
C GLU A 307 -30.18 -1.23 2.69
N ARG A 308 -29.97 0.09 2.67
CA ARG A 308 -30.53 1.04 3.66
C ARG A 308 -31.62 1.95 3.11
N ASN A 309 -32.03 1.75 1.87
CA ASN A 309 -33.06 2.56 1.20
C ASN A 309 -32.73 4.06 1.18
N LEU A 310 -31.43 4.40 1.06
CA LEU A 310 -30.99 5.80 1.01
C LEU A 310 -31.26 6.44 -0.35
N THR A 311 -31.28 5.64 -1.41
CA THR A 311 -31.43 6.08 -2.81
C THR A 311 -32.67 5.44 -3.46
N GLU A 312 -33.10 5.97 -4.61
CA GLU A 312 -34.27 5.45 -5.34
C GLU A 312 -34.01 4.10 -6.01
N GLN A 313 -32.76 3.88 -6.43
CA GLN A 313 -32.29 2.70 -7.14
C GLN A 313 -31.01 2.15 -6.51
N THR A 314 -30.83 0.83 -6.63
CA THR A 314 -29.71 0.10 -6.02
C THR A 314 -28.98 -0.69 -7.08
N LEU A 315 -27.65 -0.54 -7.14
CA LEU A 315 -26.79 -1.28 -8.03
C LEU A 315 -26.50 -2.67 -7.46
N ARG A 316 -27.01 -3.71 -8.12
CA ARG A 316 -26.72 -5.10 -7.75
C ARG A 316 -25.34 -5.50 -8.24
N TRP A 317 -24.49 -5.96 -7.33
CA TRP A 317 -23.23 -6.59 -7.71
C TRP A 317 -23.50 -7.99 -8.31
N PRO A 318 -22.82 -8.41 -9.40
CA PRO A 318 -23.14 -9.67 -10.08
C PRO A 318 -23.06 -10.93 -9.20
N ALA A 319 -22.25 -10.88 -8.14
CA ALA A 319 -22.08 -11.98 -7.20
C ALA A 319 -23.12 -12.02 -6.06
N GLU A 320 -24.12 -11.13 -6.05
CA GLU A 320 -25.23 -11.20 -5.11
C GLU A 320 -26.39 -12.05 -5.65
N THR A 321 -27.26 -12.51 -4.74
CA THR A 321 -28.40 -13.36 -5.08
C THR A 321 -29.48 -12.54 -5.80
N PRO A 322 -29.96 -12.98 -6.97
CA PRO A 322 -31.07 -12.32 -7.66
C PRO A 322 -32.37 -12.55 -6.90
N THR A 323 -33.31 -11.61 -6.95
CA THR A 323 -34.60 -11.67 -6.25
C THR A 323 -35.78 -11.36 -7.17
N ASP A 324 -36.96 -11.93 -6.90
CA ASP A 324 -38.22 -11.58 -7.57
C ASP A 324 -38.87 -10.37 -6.88
N GLY A 325 -39.38 -9.40 -7.67
CA GLY A 325 -40.16 -8.27 -7.14
C GLY A 325 -39.47 -6.89 -7.10
N ASP A 326 -38.19 -6.78 -7.46
CA ASP A 326 -37.43 -5.51 -7.33
C ASP A 326 -36.75 -5.02 -8.63
N ASN A 327 -37.25 -5.42 -9.80
CA ASN A 327 -36.58 -5.11 -11.06
C ASN A 327 -36.60 -3.61 -11.42
N GLU A 328 -37.58 -2.84 -10.93
CA GLU A 328 -37.69 -1.40 -11.24
C GLU A 328 -36.71 -0.55 -10.41
N ARG A 329 -36.37 -0.99 -9.19
CA ARG A 329 -35.41 -0.28 -8.33
C ARG A 329 -34.00 -0.87 -8.40
N THR A 330 -33.83 -2.10 -8.89
CA THR A 330 -32.50 -2.68 -9.10
C THR A 330 -31.93 -2.26 -10.47
N LEU A 331 -30.75 -1.65 -10.45
CA LEU A 331 -29.89 -1.50 -11.62
C LEU A 331 -28.88 -2.65 -11.66
N GLU A 332 -28.67 -3.27 -12.83
CA GLU A 332 -27.63 -4.30 -12.98
C GLU A 332 -26.35 -3.66 -13.51
N LEU A 333 -25.17 -4.20 -13.11
CA LEU A 333 -23.88 -3.67 -13.59
C LEU A 333 -23.77 -3.64 -15.13
N ARG A 334 -24.43 -4.58 -15.81
CA ARG A 334 -24.49 -4.67 -17.28
C ARG A 334 -25.26 -3.52 -17.95
N ASP A 335 -26.07 -2.79 -17.20
CA ASP A 335 -26.88 -1.67 -17.68
C ASP A 335 -26.08 -0.35 -17.64
N LEU A 336 -24.85 -0.41 -17.11
CA LEU A 336 -23.92 0.70 -17.02
C LEU A 336 -22.84 0.58 -18.10
N ARG A 337 -22.28 1.73 -18.47
CA ARG A 337 -21.05 1.85 -19.24
C ARG A 337 -20.01 2.63 -18.44
N LEU A 338 -18.76 2.22 -18.53
CA LEU A 338 -17.61 2.94 -17.99
C LEU A 338 -16.99 3.78 -19.11
N ARG A 339 -16.77 5.07 -18.84
CA ARG A 339 -16.22 6.04 -19.79
C ARG A 339 -14.99 6.72 -19.23
N ALA A 340 -14.06 7.09 -20.11
CA ALA A 340 -12.95 7.97 -19.79
C ALA A 340 -13.29 9.44 -20.02
N ASN A 341 -12.73 10.31 -19.18
CA ASN A 341 -12.64 11.74 -19.42
C ASN A 341 -11.16 12.11 -19.49
N ALA A 342 -10.69 12.37 -20.72
CA ALA A 342 -9.30 12.70 -21.00
C ALA A 342 -8.84 14.01 -20.33
N ARG A 343 -9.74 14.96 -20.11
CA ARG A 343 -9.39 16.28 -19.56
C ARG A 343 -8.89 16.20 -18.13
N ASP A 344 -9.54 15.36 -17.33
CA ASP A 344 -9.27 15.25 -15.89
C ASP A 344 -8.60 13.91 -15.53
N GLU A 345 -8.36 13.05 -16.53
CA GLU A 345 -7.81 11.70 -16.37
C GLU A 345 -8.61 10.84 -15.39
N THR A 346 -9.92 10.73 -15.66
CA THR A 346 -10.85 10.04 -14.77
C THR A 346 -11.74 9.05 -15.51
N LEU A 347 -12.28 8.08 -14.75
CA LEU A 347 -13.30 7.15 -15.23
C LEU A 347 -14.62 7.45 -14.53
N TYR A 348 -15.74 7.31 -15.24
CA TYR A 348 -17.08 7.54 -14.70
C TYR A 348 -18.11 6.60 -15.34
N PHE A 349 -19.19 6.33 -14.61
CA PHE A 349 -20.27 5.45 -15.01
C PHE A 349 -21.43 6.26 -15.60
N VAL A 350 -21.99 5.75 -16.70
CA VAL A 350 -23.22 6.26 -17.29
C VAL A 350 -24.20 5.13 -17.56
N ASP A 351 -25.48 5.43 -17.60
CA ASP A 351 -26.51 4.47 -18.02
C ASP A 351 -26.64 4.40 -19.57
N ALA A 352 -27.59 3.59 -20.04
CA ALA A 352 -27.92 3.47 -21.45
C ALA A 352 -28.38 4.80 -22.09
N GLN A 353 -28.86 5.77 -21.30
CA GLN A 353 -29.28 7.10 -21.74
C GLN A 353 -28.16 8.15 -21.64
N ASN A 354 -26.92 7.74 -21.33
CA ASN A 354 -25.76 8.61 -21.08
C ASN A 354 -25.92 9.54 -19.87
N ARG A 355 -26.79 9.22 -18.91
CA ARG A 355 -26.90 9.95 -17.65
C ARG A 355 -25.81 9.44 -16.69
N GLY A 356 -25.11 10.35 -16.02
CA GLY A 356 -24.08 9.99 -15.04
C GLY A 356 -24.68 9.28 -13.82
N ILE A 357 -24.11 8.13 -13.48
CA ILE A 357 -24.49 7.32 -12.32
C ILE A 357 -23.35 7.34 -11.32
N ALA A 358 -23.65 7.57 -10.04
CA ALA A 358 -22.68 7.54 -8.95
C ALA A 358 -23.00 6.36 -8.01
N PRO A 359 -22.37 5.19 -8.19
CA PRO A 359 -22.51 4.09 -7.25
C PRO A 359 -21.86 4.46 -5.91
N ALA A 360 -22.59 4.30 -4.81
CA ALA A 360 -22.15 4.66 -3.47
C ALA A 360 -22.17 3.44 -2.55
N TYR A 361 -21.06 3.20 -1.85
CA TYR A 361 -20.93 2.07 -0.92
C TYR A 361 -21.17 2.51 0.52
N PHE A 362 -22.30 2.09 1.08
CA PHE A 362 -22.69 2.38 2.47
C PHE A 362 -22.49 1.18 3.42
N GLY A 363 -21.66 0.20 3.09
CA GLY A 363 -21.35 -0.90 4.01
C GLY A 363 -20.37 -0.51 5.12
N VAL A 364 -20.35 -1.28 6.22
CA VAL A 364 -19.43 -1.04 7.36
C VAL A 364 -18.04 -1.67 7.16
N VAL A 365 -17.88 -2.56 6.19
CA VAL A 365 -16.61 -3.27 5.96
C VAL A 365 -15.62 -2.30 5.30
N PRO A 366 -14.41 -2.11 5.86
CA PRO A 366 -13.40 -1.27 5.24
C PRO A 366 -13.07 -1.69 3.81
N MET A 367 -13.05 -0.73 2.88
CA MET A 367 -12.92 -1.00 1.44
C MET A 367 -11.62 -1.71 1.04
N HIS A 368 -10.58 -1.63 1.88
CA HIS A 368 -9.29 -2.30 1.64
C HIS A 368 -9.30 -3.79 1.98
N LEU A 369 -10.33 -4.29 2.67
CA LEU A 369 -10.51 -5.73 2.95
C LEU A 369 -11.16 -6.47 1.78
N PHE A 370 -11.85 -5.77 0.89
CA PHE A 370 -12.33 -6.36 -0.35
C PHE A 370 -11.18 -6.66 -1.29
N THR A 371 -11.34 -7.72 -2.09
CA THR A 371 -10.35 -8.20 -3.05
C THR A 371 -10.94 -8.30 -4.45
N ARG A 372 -10.08 -8.55 -5.44
CA ARG A 372 -10.46 -8.79 -6.85
C ARG A 372 -11.29 -7.65 -7.46
N GLU A 373 -12.29 -7.94 -8.30
CA GLU A 373 -13.03 -6.95 -9.09
C GLU A 373 -13.78 -5.95 -8.20
N VAL A 374 -14.25 -6.39 -7.03
CA VAL A 374 -14.89 -5.50 -6.03
C VAL A 374 -13.89 -4.44 -5.55
N ARG A 375 -12.63 -4.81 -5.32
CA ARG A 375 -11.59 -3.86 -4.91
C ARG A 375 -11.34 -2.79 -5.99
N LEU A 376 -11.38 -3.18 -7.26
CA LEU A 376 -11.20 -2.25 -8.37
C LEU A 376 -12.40 -1.31 -8.52
N MET A 377 -13.62 -1.84 -8.39
CA MET A 377 -14.86 -1.05 -8.36
C MET A 377 -14.83 -0.01 -7.24
N LEU A 378 -14.52 -0.44 -6.00
CA LEU A 378 -14.41 0.45 -4.84
C LEU A 378 -13.30 1.50 -5.01
N THR A 379 -12.23 1.17 -5.73
CA THR A 379 -11.17 2.15 -6.04
C THR A 379 -11.68 3.25 -6.96
N LEU A 380 -12.56 2.94 -7.92
CA LEU A 380 -13.13 3.96 -8.81
C LEU A 380 -14.15 4.87 -8.12
N ILE A 381 -15.01 4.32 -7.27
CA ILE A 381 -16.06 5.10 -6.59
C ILE A 381 -15.55 5.81 -5.34
N HIS A 382 -14.54 5.27 -4.65
CA HIS A 382 -13.91 5.88 -3.48
C HIS A 382 -12.38 5.92 -3.63
N PRO A 383 -11.85 6.86 -4.44
CA PRO A 383 -10.45 6.87 -4.84
C PRO A 383 -9.51 7.48 -3.80
N TRP A 384 -9.96 7.73 -2.57
CA TRP A 384 -9.18 8.45 -1.56
C TRP A 384 -8.50 7.51 -0.57
N ILE A 385 -7.22 7.77 -0.30
CA ILE A 385 -6.46 7.16 0.79
C ILE A 385 -5.91 8.24 1.72
N ASN A 386 -5.74 7.88 2.99
CA ASN A 386 -5.22 8.74 4.04
C ASN A 386 -4.32 7.95 5.01
N ASP A 387 -3.45 8.68 5.68
CA ASP A 387 -2.63 8.21 6.81
C ASP A 387 -2.65 9.33 7.85
N TYR A 388 -3.70 9.35 8.65
CA TYR A 388 -3.83 10.38 9.68
C TYR A 388 -2.95 10.04 10.87
N ASP A 389 -1.99 10.90 11.17
CA ASP A 389 -1.20 10.86 12.41
C ASP A 389 -2.03 11.42 13.59
N VAL A 390 -3.27 10.93 13.73
CA VAL A 390 -4.22 11.32 14.79
C VAL A 390 -4.93 10.08 15.33
N GLY A 391 -5.40 10.18 16.57
CA GLY A 391 -6.08 9.09 17.27
C GLY A 391 -5.21 7.86 17.48
N TRP A 392 -5.86 6.72 17.65
CA TRP A 392 -5.19 5.43 17.92
C TRP A 392 -4.45 4.86 16.71
N GLN A 393 -4.80 5.30 15.50
CA GLN A 393 -4.23 4.80 14.24
C GLN A 393 -2.92 5.48 13.83
N ALA A 394 -2.54 6.57 14.50
CA ALA A 394 -1.35 7.38 14.24
C ALA A 394 0.00 6.61 14.22
N THR A 395 0.03 5.38 14.73
CA THR A 395 1.23 4.53 14.76
C THR A 395 1.22 3.38 13.75
N GLY A 396 0.30 3.40 12.78
CA GLY A 396 0.03 2.25 11.91
C GLY A 396 -0.60 1.09 12.68
N PRO A 397 -1.00 -0.02 12.02
CA PRO A 397 -1.37 -1.23 12.73
C PRO A 397 -0.19 -1.63 13.64
N ASN A 398 -0.47 -2.08 14.87
CA ASN A 398 0.46 -2.52 15.96
C ASN A 398 1.60 -3.46 15.51
N VAL A 399 2.45 -2.96 14.64
CA VAL A 399 3.40 -3.72 13.82
C VAL A 399 4.61 -2.82 13.57
N ASN A 400 5.11 -2.22 14.65
CA ASN A 400 6.51 -1.82 14.69
C ASN A 400 7.35 -3.09 14.68
N THR A 401 8.39 -3.17 13.85
CA THR A 401 9.29 -4.34 13.82
C THR A 401 10.51 -4.16 14.72
N VAL A 402 10.65 -2.99 15.35
CA VAL A 402 11.81 -2.62 16.17
C VAL A 402 11.45 -2.83 17.64
N VAL A 403 12.16 -3.75 18.29
CA VAL A 403 12.09 -3.95 19.74
C VAL A 403 12.69 -2.71 20.42
N PRO A 404 11.94 -1.99 21.28
CA PRO A 404 12.52 -0.89 22.03
C PRO A 404 13.61 -1.44 22.96
N THR A 405 14.75 -0.77 23.05
CA THR A 405 15.83 -1.12 24.00
C THR A 405 15.70 -0.36 25.32
N GLN A 406 14.86 0.67 25.36
CA GLN A 406 14.57 1.51 26.51
C GLN A 406 13.11 1.94 26.48
N VAL A 407 12.62 2.53 27.58
CA VAL A 407 11.26 3.09 27.63
C VAL A 407 11.17 4.31 26.71
N GLU A 408 10.23 4.28 25.77
CA GLU A 408 9.96 5.40 24.86
C GLU A 408 8.71 6.14 25.33
N PHE A 409 8.81 7.46 25.48
CA PHE A 409 7.67 8.33 25.81
C PHE A 409 7.30 9.20 24.61
N PHE A 410 6.01 9.18 24.27
CA PHE A 410 5.39 10.01 23.25
C PHE A 410 4.44 10.99 23.95
N PRO A 411 4.76 12.29 24.00
CA PRO A 411 3.90 13.27 24.66
C PRO A 411 2.57 13.41 23.93
N ARG A 412 1.56 13.89 24.66
CA ARG A 412 0.26 14.24 24.09
C ARG A 412 0.45 15.33 23.02
N ARG A 413 -0.24 15.19 21.88
CA ARG A 413 -0.29 16.22 20.84
C ARG A 413 -1.63 16.94 20.89
N GLU A 414 -1.59 18.23 21.19
CA GLU A 414 -2.78 19.08 21.30
C GLU A 414 -2.66 20.34 20.42
N GLU A 415 -3.78 20.80 19.89
CA GLU A 415 -3.96 22.12 19.30
C GLU A 415 -5.13 22.82 20.01
N GLY A 416 -4.82 23.70 20.96
CA GLY A 416 -5.82 24.32 21.84
C GLY A 416 -6.56 23.28 22.70
N ARG A 417 -7.87 23.13 22.46
CA ARG A 417 -8.71 22.14 23.14
C ARG A 417 -8.82 20.80 22.40
N ILE A 418 -8.20 20.68 21.22
CA ILE A 418 -8.24 19.47 20.40
C ILE A 418 -7.03 18.60 20.74
N VAL A 419 -7.28 17.40 21.23
CA VAL A 419 -6.28 16.35 21.43
C VAL A 419 -6.25 15.49 20.18
N LEU A 420 -5.22 15.71 19.36
CA LEU A 420 -4.99 14.94 18.14
C LEU A 420 -4.42 13.56 18.46
N ARG A 421 -3.63 13.44 19.53
CA ARG A 421 -3.02 12.17 19.96
C ARG A 421 -2.80 12.17 21.47
N ARG A 422 -3.18 11.05 22.11
CA ARG A 422 -2.95 10.78 23.54
C ARG A 422 -1.47 10.53 23.84
N ALA A 423 -1.02 10.90 25.04
CA ALA A 423 0.27 10.51 25.56
C ALA A 423 0.40 8.99 25.63
N ARG A 424 1.57 8.46 25.25
CA ARG A 424 1.86 7.03 25.18
C ARG A 424 3.23 6.72 25.72
N TRP A 425 3.36 5.58 26.37
CA TRP A 425 4.60 4.97 26.79
C TRP A 425 4.74 3.62 26.12
N ARG A 426 5.93 3.28 25.65
CA ARG A 426 6.23 2.01 24.99
C ARG A 426 7.42 1.37 25.70
N PHE A 427 7.17 0.22 26.29
CA PHE A 427 8.12 -0.51 27.13
C PHE A 427 8.62 -1.76 26.41
N PRO A 428 9.92 -2.08 26.55
CA PRO A 428 10.39 -3.45 26.39
C PRO A 428 9.62 -4.35 27.37
N PRO A 429 9.09 -5.51 26.94
CA PRO A 429 8.27 -6.38 27.80
C PRO A 429 8.97 -6.79 29.11
N GLU A 430 10.29 -6.95 29.08
CA GLU A 430 11.13 -7.33 30.21
C GLU A 430 11.23 -6.26 31.30
N LEU A 431 10.95 -4.99 30.98
CA LEU A 431 10.96 -3.89 31.95
C LEU A 431 9.66 -3.79 32.74
N ILE A 432 8.65 -4.60 32.41
CA ILE A 432 7.37 -4.59 33.11
C ILE A 432 7.48 -5.51 34.34
N PRO A 433 7.14 -5.03 35.54
CA PRO A 433 7.25 -5.85 36.74
C PRO A 433 6.37 -7.10 36.65
N VAL A 434 7.01 -8.27 36.61
CA VAL A 434 6.34 -9.57 36.72
C VAL A 434 6.47 -10.06 38.16
N ARG A 435 5.44 -10.73 38.67
CA ARG A 435 5.47 -11.34 40.01
C ARG A 435 6.57 -12.39 40.11
N GLN A 436 7.38 -12.31 41.16
CA GLN A 436 8.48 -13.22 41.41
C GLN A 436 8.03 -14.45 42.23
N LYS A 437 8.78 -15.55 42.14
CA LYS A 437 8.48 -16.77 42.90
C LYS A 437 8.64 -16.50 44.40
N GLY A 438 7.57 -16.67 45.16
CA GLY A 438 7.55 -16.42 46.62
C GLY A 438 7.21 -14.98 47.02
N GLU A 439 6.98 -14.07 46.07
CA GLU A 439 6.57 -12.69 46.34
C GLU A 439 5.09 -12.62 46.71
N GLY A 440 4.78 -11.98 47.84
CA GLY A 440 3.40 -11.79 48.32
C GLY A 440 2.62 -10.76 47.49
N ASP A 441 1.27 -10.80 47.57
CA ASP A 441 0.38 -9.86 46.86
C ASP A 441 0.72 -8.39 47.17
N PHE A 442 0.94 -8.08 48.44
CA PHE A 442 1.27 -6.75 48.91
C PHE A 442 2.62 -6.26 48.37
N GLU A 443 3.65 -7.09 48.41
CA GLU A 443 5.00 -6.75 47.95
C GLU A 443 5.00 -6.46 46.44
N PHE A 444 4.33 -7.32 45.66
CA PHE A 444 4.14 -7.13 44.24
C PHE A 444 3.39 -5.83 43.93
N PHE A 445 2.27 -5.57 44.63
CA PHE A 445 1.49 -4.35 44.44
C PHE A 445 2.30 -3.10 44.77
N ALA A 446 3.04 -3.09 45.88
CA ALA A 446 3.91 -1.97 46.27
C ALA A 446 5.07 -1.74 45.28
N ARG A 447 5.60 -2.81 44.67
CA ARG A 447 6.61 -2.70 43.59
C ARG A 447 6.01 -2.12 42.31
N MET A 448 4.79 -2.52 41.95
CA MET A 448 4.04 -1.94 40.83
C MET A 448 3.78 -0.44 41.03
N GLN A 449 3.43 0.00 42.24
CA GLN A 449 3.23 1.44 42.51
C GLN A 449 4.52 2.24 42.36
N ARG A 450 5.64 1.74 42.90
CA ARG A 450 6.95 2.39 42.75
C ARG A 450 7.36 2.49 41.28
N TRP A 451 7.18 1.42 40.51
CA TRP A 451 7.45 1.41 39.07
C TRP A 451 6.58 2.41 38.30
N ARG A 452 5.29 2.51 38.64
CA ARG A 452 4.37 3.51 38.08
C ARG A 452 4.88 4.93 38.34
N GLU A 453 5.31 5.22 39.57
CA GLU A 453 5.84 6.53 39.98
C GLU A 453 7.16 6.86 39.29
N GLU A 454 8.09 5.90 39.22
CA GLU A 454 9.38 6.01 38.53
C GLU A 454 9.22 6.42 37.07
N HIS A 455 8.25 5.81 36.37
CA HIS A 455 7.97 6.11 34.97
C HIS A 455 6.89 7.18 34.75
N GLN A 456 6.42 7.84 35.82
CA GLN A 456 5.41 8.91 35.78
C GLN A 456 4.13 8.48 35.04
N LEU A 457 3.72 7.23 35.24
CA LEU A 457 2.53 6.67 34.61
C LEU A 457 1.25 7.14 35.32
N PRO A 458 0.23 7.60 34.58
CA PRO A 458 -1.11 7.86 35.10
C PRO A 458 -1.71 6.65 35.84
N GLU A 459 -2.66 6.91 36.73
CA GLU A 459 -3.38 5.86 37.47
C GLU A 459 -4.17 4.94 36.53
N GLU A 460 -4.73 5.51 35.46
CA GLU A 460 -5.61 4.82 34.52
C GLU A 460 -5.02 4.90 33.10
N LEU A 461 -4.88 3.75 32.47
CA LEU A 461 -4.26 3.62 31.15
C LEU A 461 -4.99 2.58 30.31
N PHE A 462 -4.84 2.67 29.00
CA PHE A 462 -5.14 1.59 28.06
C PHE A 462 -3.85 0.88 27.65
N VAL A 463 -3.86 -0.45 27.66
CA VAL A 463 -2.69 -1.29 27.36
C VAL A 463 -2.91 -2.07 26.07
N SER A 464 -1.90 -2.02 25.21
CA SER A 464 -1.81 -2.79 23.96
C SER A 464 -0.41 -3.40 23.82
N THR A 465 -0.22 -4.32 22.87
CA THR A 465 1.08 -4.97 22.62
C THR A 465 1.44 -4.88 21.14
N ASP A 466 2.69 -4.54 20.83
CA ASP A 466 3.26 -4.62 19.48
C ASP A 466 3.76 -6.06 19.21
N ARG A 467 3.65 -6.54 17.97
CA ARG A 467 4.08 -7.89 17.55
C ARG A 467 4.82 -7.88 16.21
N PRO A 468 5.67 -8.89 15.92
CA PRO A 468 6.36 -9.01 14.64
C PRO A 468 5.40 -9.20 13.45
N LYS A 469 5.74 -8.63 12.30
CA LYS A 469 4.94 -8.56 11.05
C LYS A 469 4.67 -9.91 10.36
N LEU A 470 5.30 -11.00 10.82
CA LEU A 470 5.31 -12.34 10.19
C LEU A 470 4.53 -13.42 10.96
N SER A 471 3.81 -13.08 12.03
CA SER A 471 3.02 -14.07 12.77
C SER A 471 1.69 -14.34 12.05
N PHE A 472 1.57 -15.52 11.43
CA PHE A 472 0.37 -16.00 10.74
C PHE A 472 -0.82 -16.30 11.68
N GLU A 473 -0.59 -16.32 13.00
CA GLU A 473 -1.61 -16.66 14.03
C GLU A 473 -2.01 -15.46 14.92
N ALA A 474 -1.37 -14.30 14.77
CA ALA A 474 -1.56 -13.19 15.69
C ALA A 474 -2.88 -12.42 15.44
N LYS A 475 -3.92 -12.73 16.22
CA LYS A 475 -5.07 -11.81 16.39
C LYS A 475 -4.59 -10.54 17.09
N VAL A 476 -4.77 -9.38 16.45
CA VAL A 476 -4.57 -8.06 17.10
C VAL A 476 -5.53 -7.96 18.29
N ARG A 477 -5.00 -7.92 19.51
CA ARG A 477 -5.83 -7.78 20.72
C ARG A 477 -6.23 -6.32 20.92
N LYS A 478 -7.50 -6.07 21.23
CA LYS A 478 -8.04 -4.72 21.51
C LYS A 478 -7.38 -4.15 22.78
N PRO A 479 -7.03 -2.85 22.83
CA PRO A 479 -6.49 -2.25 24.05
C PRO A 479 -7.39 -2.53 25.27
N ILE A 480 -6.77 -2.91 26.38
CA ILE A 480 -7.49 -3.17 27.64
C ILE A 480 -7.32 -1.99 28.59
N TRP A 481 -8.37 -1.60 29.29
CA TRP A 481 -8.27 -0.60 30.35
C TRP A 481 -7.66 -1.22 31.62
N ILE A 482 -6.73 -0.52 32.26
CA ILE A 482 -6.15 -0.89 33.54
C ILE A 482 -6.24 0.29 34.51
N ASN A 483 -6.35 -0.01 35.80
CA ASN A 483 -6.21 0.96 36.88
C ASN A 483 -5.21 0.44 37.91
N PHE A 484 -4.12 1.16 38.13
CA PHE A 484 -3.04 0.71 39.03
C PHE A 484 -3.48 0.53 40.49
N ARG A 485 -4.62 1.08 40.93
CA ARG A 485 -5.20 0.84 42.26
C ARG A 485 -5.96 -0.48 42.35
N SER A 486 -6.28 -1.14 41.23
CA SER A 486 -7.05 -2.38 41.20
C SER A 486 -6.15 -3.60 40.99
N PRO A 487 -5.97 -4.47 42.01
CA PRO A 487 -5.14 -5.67 41.86
C PRO A 487 -5.65 -6.61 40.75
N HIS A 488 -6.96 -6.61 40.48
CA HIS A 488 -7.57 -7.40 39.41
C HIS A 488 -7.10 -6.96 38.02
N THR A 489 -6.99 -5.64 37.78
CA THR A 489 -6.53 -5.14 36.48
C THR A 489 -5.01 -5.28 36.29
N LEU A 490 -4.25 -5.29 37.39
CA LEU A 490 -2.82 -5.61 37.35
C LEU A 490 -2.59 -7.10 37.02
N GLU A 491 -3.43 -7.98 37.54
CA GLU A 491 -3.41 -9.39 37.17
C GLU A 491 -3.83 -9.59 35.70
N LEU A 492 -4.82 -8.83 35.21
CA LEU A 492 -5.18 -8.83 33.79
C LEU A 492 -4.02 -8.34 32.91
N LEU A 493 -3.32 -7.27 33.30
CA LEU A 493 -2.11 -6.79 32.63
C LEU A 493 -1.08 -7.91 32.49
N ARG A 494 -0.81 -8.64 33.58
CA ARG A 494 0.12 -9.77 33.59
C ARG A 494 -0.25 -10.85 32.58
N GLN A 495 -1.53 -11.17 32.43
CA GLN A 495 -2.02 -12.16 31.46
C GLN A 495 -2.03 -11.64 30.02
N TYR A 496 -2.13 -10.32 29.87
CA TYR A 496 -2.20 -9.66 28.58
C TYR A 496 -0.81 -9.48 27.93
N VAL A 497 0.23 -9.29 28.74
CA VAL A 497 1.64 -9.30 28.29
C VAL A 497 2.06 -10.74 28.00
N ASP A 498 1.98 -11.09 26.72
CA ASP A 498 2.31 -12.41 26.17
C ASP A 498 3.80 -12.51 25.79
N LYS A 499 4.33 -13.74 25.69
CA LYS A 499 5.75 -13.98 25.36
C LYS A 499 6.16 -13.50 23.97
N ASP A 500 5.20 -13.40 23.05
CA ASP A 500 5.43 -12.98 21.67
C ASP A 500 5.29 -11.46 21.46
N ALA A 501 5.01 -10.69 22.51
CA ALA A 501 5.00 -9.24 22.44
C ALA A 501 6.45 -8.72 22.30
N ILE A 502 6.68 -7.81 21.37
CA ILE A 502 7.98 -7.11 21.23
C ILE A 502 7.99 -5.77 21.96
N ALA A 503 6.83 -5.22 22.29
CA ALA A 503 6.68 -4.06 23.15
C ALA A 503 5.30 -4.04 23.80
N VAL A 504 5.19 -3.42 24.96
CA VAL A 504 3.92 -3.14 25.63
C VAL A 504 3.69 -1.65 25.67
N CYS A 505 2.52 -1.24 25.22
CA CYS A 505 2.19 0.14 24.95
C CYS A 505 1.06 0.59 25.87
N PHE A 506 1.37 1.56 26.72
CA PHE A 506 0.42 2.20 27.62
C PHE A 506 0.02 3.53 27.01
N THR A 507 -1.27 3.83 26.94
CA THR A 507 -1.80 5.12 26.47
C THR A 507 -2.68 5.70 27.55
N GLU A 508 -2.57 7.01 27.81
CA GLU A 508 -3.36 7.66 28.85
C GLU A 508 -4.86 7.42 28.72
N ALA A 509 -5.56 7.21 29.84
CA ALA A 509 -7.01 7.22 29.85
C ALA A 509 -7.50 8.68 29.81
N LEU A 510 -7.84 9.15 28.61
CA LEU A 510 -8.39 10.48 28.38
C LEU A 510 -9.62 10.37 27.47
N PRO A 511 -10.84 10.72 27.89
CA PRO A 511 -11.19 11.21 29.22
C PRO A 511 -10.93 10.14 30.31
N ALA A 512 -10.43 10.56 31.47
CA ALA A 512 -10.40 9.74 32.67
C ALA A 512 -11.82 9.60 33.24
N ARG A 513 -12.06 8.65 34.15
CA ARG A 513 -13.42 8.41 34.69
C ARG A 513 -14.07 9.64 35.32
N GLN A 514 -13.28 10.52 35.94
CA GLN A 514 -13.80 11.77 36.53
C GLN A 514 -14.16 12.84 35.48
N GLN A 515 -13.85 12.61 34.21
CA GLN A 515 -14.10 13.54 33.10
C GLN A 515 -15.22 13.05 32.17
N TYR A 516 -15.97 12.04 32.60
CA TYR A 516 -17.19 11.58 31.94
C TYR A 516 -18.33 12.52 32.34
N TRP A 517 -18.66 13.45 31.43
CA TRP A 517 -19.63 14.51 31.68
C TRP A 517 -21.09 14.08 31.48
N LEU A 518 -21.33 12.98 30.76
CA LEU A 518 -22.67 12.48 30.49
C LEU A 518 -23.19 11.76 31.74
N ALA A 519 -24.19 12.32 32.40
CA ALA A 519 -24.70 11.80 33.67
C ALA A 519 -25.31 10.39 33.52
N SER A 520 -25.20 9.58 34.57
CA SER A 520 -25.93 8.31 34.70
C SER A 520 -27.35 8.55 35.19
N ASP A 521 -28.31 7.84 34.59
CA ASP A 521 -29.72 7.84 35.01
C ASP A 521 -29.92 7.27 36.42
N LYS A 522 -28.92 6.54 36.95
CA LYS A 522 -28.94 5.97 38.31
C LYS A 522 -28.05 6.80 39.23
N ALA A 523 -28.65 7.37 40.26
CA ALA A 523 -28.01 8.15 41.33
C ALA A 523 -27.17 7.27 42.29
N ILE A 524 -26.25 6.47 41.74
CA ILE A 524 -25.43 5.53 42.52
C ILE A 524 -24.12 6.18 42.99
N ASP A 525 -23.61 7.20 42.31
CA ASP A 525 -22.41 7.95 42.76
C ASP A 525 -22.29 9.34 42.09
N VAL A 526 -21.67 10.31 42.77
CA VAL A 526 -21.47 11.71 42.32
C VAL A 526 -20.43 11.81 41.17
N HIS A 527 -19.75 10.70 40.86
CA HIS A 527 -18.76 10.56 39.77
C HIS A 527 -19.16 9.52 38.71
N SER A 528 -20.43 9.15 38.63
CA SER A 528 -20.95 8.06 37.79
C SER A 528 -21.28 8.46 36.34
N GLY A 529 -20.40 9.21 35.67
CA GLY A 529 -20.60 9.54 34.25
C GLY A 529 -20.46 8.34 33.32
N HIS A 530 -21.14 8.37 32.17
CA HIS A 530 -20.97 7.39 31.09
C HIS A 530 -19.78 7.76 30.19
N ALA A 531 -18.94 6.76 29.89
CA ALA A 531 -17.98 6.88 28.79
C ALA A 531 -18.77 7.00 27.48
N SER A 532 -18.56 8.10 26.76
CA SER A 532 -19.24 8.39 25.50
C SER A 532 -18.24 8.59 24.36
N GLU A 533 -18.65 8.20 23.16
CA GLU A 533 -17.95 8.45 21.91
C GLU A 533 -18.97 8.96 20.90
N PHE A 534 -18.57 9.98 20.14
CA PHE A 534 -19.37 10.65 19.15
C PHE A 534 -18.80 10.41 17.77
N MET A 535 -19.67 10.43 16.78
CA MET A 535 -19.33 10.18 15.39
C MET A 535 -19.79 11.38 14.56
N THR A 536 -18.89 11.97 13.78
CA THR A 536 -19.22 13.08 12.86
C THR A 536 -18.68 12.82 11.48
N GLN A 537 -19.48 13.14 10.47
CA GLN A 537 -19.09 13.05 9.07
C GLN A 537 -18.55 14.39 8.58
N LEU A 538 -17.45 14.33 7.84
CA LEU A 538 -16.80 15.48 7.22
C LEU A 538 -16.58 15.18 5.75
N HIS A 539 -16.78 16.18 4.90
CA HIS A 539 -16.45 16.08 3.48
C HIS A 539 -15.85 17.39 2.97
N TRP A 540 -15.17 17.31 1.84
CA TRP A 540 -14.60 18.46 1.16
C TRP A 540 -15.13 18.56 -0.27
N PRO A 541 -15.03 19.72 -0.92
CA PRO A 541 -15.31 19.83 -2.34
C PRO A 541 -14.44 18.88 -3.17
N MET A 542 -14.99 18.38 -4.29
CA MET A 542 -14.22 17.60 -5.26
C MET A 542 -13.06 18.45 -5.80
N PRO A 543 -11.81 17.93 -5.84
CA PRO A 543 -10.71 18.64 -6.48
C PRO A 543 -10.95 18.78 -7.98
N CYS A 544 -10.59 19.93 -8.56
CA CYS A 544 -10.61 20.15 -10.00
C CYS A 544 -9.17 20.18 -10.54
N ALA A 545 -8.96 19.71 -11.77
CA ALA A 545 -7.65 19.85 -12.41
C ALA A 545 -7.28 21.33 -12.59
N GLU A 546 -6.16 21.75 -12.00
CA GLU A 546 -5.47 22.96 -12.45
C GLU A 546 -4.88 22.68 -13.84
N LYS A 547 -5.12 23.58 -14.80
CA LYS A 547 -4.51 23.46 -16.14
C LYS A 547 -3.00 23.35 -16.00
N PRO A 548 -2.33 22.38 -16.65
CA PRO A 548 -0.89 22.42 -16.78
C PRO A 548 -0.49 23.74 -17.43
N GLY A 549 0.30 24.55 -16.72
CA GLY A 549 0.95 25.70 -17.31
C GLY A 549 1.79 25.21 -18.49
N GLY A 550 1.53 25.78 -19.67
CA GLY A 550 2.15 25.35 -20.93
C GLY A 550 3.66 25.21 -20.80
N ILE A 551 4.18 24.10 -21.34
CA ILE A 551 5.62 23.85 -21.40
C ILE A 551 6.25 24.94 -22.28
N HIS A 552 7.10 25.75 -21.66
CA HIS A 552 7.95 26.72 -22.34
C HIS A 552 9.03 25.97 -23.12
N VAL A 553 9.01 26.08 -24.46
CA VAL A 553 10.12 25.65 -25.32
C VAL A 553 11.15 26.77 -25.30
N PRO A 554 12.37 26.57 -24.76
CA PRO A 554 13.42 27.56 -24.92
C PRO A 554 13.90 27.55 -26.36
N VAL A 555 13.99 28.74 -26.96
CA VAL A 555 14.70 28.96 -28.21
C VAL A 555 16.19 28.67 -27.96
N LEU A 556 16.76 27.70 -28.70
CA LEU A 556 18.17 27.34 -28.65
C LEU A 556 19.03 28.53 -29.14
N GLY A 557 19.69 29.21 -28.21
CA GLY A 557 20.68 30.26 -28.47
C GLY A 557 22.10 29.73 -28.30
N ASN A 558 22.91 29.86 -29.37
CA ASN A 558 24.38 29.74 -29.42
C ASN A 558 25.02 28.45 -28.93
N ILE A 559 24.95 27.43 -29.78
CA ILE A 559 25.81 26.25 -29.73
C ILE A 559 27.21 26.64 -30.31
N THR A 560 28.30 26.05 -29.83
CA THR A 560 29.66 26.15 -30.41
C THR A 560 29.99 24.91 -31.26
N ARG A 561 31.07 24.96 -32.05
CA ARG A 561 31.40 23.95 -33.09
C ARG A 561 31.48 22.49 -32.57
N ASN A 562 31.88 22.30 -31.30
CA ASN A 562 31.93 21.00 -30.61
C ASN A 562 31.02 20.99 -29.39
N SER A 563 29.74 20.71 -29.60
CA SER A 563 28.73 20.84 -28.54
C SER A 563 28.28 19.50 -27.98
N TRP A 564 27.83 19.54 -26.74
CA TRP A 564 27.18 18.41 -26.10
C TRP A 564 25.70 18.39 -26.44
N LEU A 565 25.24 17.31 -27.05
CA LEU A 565 23.83 16.96 -27.17
C LEU A 565 23.44 16.07 -26.00
N TYR A 566 22.52 16.54 -25.16
CA TYR A 566 22.16 15.87 -23.91
C TYR A 566 20.65 15.65 -23.79
N PHE A 567 20.27 14.36 -23.85
CA PHE A 567 18.92 13.87 -23.66
C PHE A 567 18.70 13.33 -22.24
N LYS A 568 17.58 13.71 -21.63
CA LYS A 568 16.97 13.00 -20.51
C LYS A 568 15.80 12.18 -21.03
N ILE A 569 15.91 10.86 -20.99
CA ILE A 569 14.96 9.90 -21.58
C ILE A 569 14.21 9.22 -20.44
N TYR A 570 12.94 9.57 -20.29
CA TYR A 570 12.05 9.11 -19.23
C TYR A 570 11.23 7.91 -19.73
N PRO A 571 11.56 6.66 -19.33
CA PRO A 571 10.64 5.55 -19.50
C PRO A 571 9.44 5.66 -18.55
N HIS A 572 8.40 4.88 -18.81
CA HIS A 572 7.24 4.80 -17.92
C HIS A 572 7.62 4.22 -16.56
N SER A 573 8.58 3.29 -16.49
CA SER A 573 8.99 2.60 -15.25
C SER A 573 10.51 2.52 -15.13
N SER A 574 11.04 2.50 -13.90
CA SER A 574 12.48 2.30 -13.66
C SER A 574 12.99 0.93 -14.10
N ASP A 575 12.11 -0.07 -14.18
CA ASP A 575 12.49 -1.40 -14.65
C ASP A 575 12.87 -1.39 -16.13
N GLN A 576 12.25 -0.50 -16.92
CA GLN A 576 12.50 -0.32 -18.35
C GLN A 576 13.83 0.39 -18.65
N LEU A 577 14.61 0.84 -17.66
CA LEU A 577 15.87 1.54 -17.94
C LEU A 577 16.89 0.68 -18.73
N ASP A 578 16.84 -0.66 -18.63
CA ASP A 578 17.69 -1.55 -19.44
C ASP A 578 17.19 -1.59 -20.88
N GLU A 579 15.88 -1.61 -21.08
CA GLU A 579 15.25 -1.55 -22.40
C GLU A 579 15.53 -0.20 -23.08
N VAL A 580 15.55 0.91 -22.33
CA VAL A 580 16.01 2.22 -22.85
C VAL A 580 17.47 2.10 -23.31
N ILE A 581 18.34 1.40 -22.59
CA ILE A 581 19.74 1.21 -23.01
C ILE A 581 19.81 0.38 -24.31
N ARG A 582 19.05 -0.71 -24.40
CA ARG A 582 19.05 -1.65 -25.54
C ARG A 582 18.44 -1.06 -26.80
N PHE A 583 17.28 -0.43 -26.68
CA PHE A 583 16.44 -0.04 -27.82
C PHE A 583 16.52 1.45 -28.15
N ILE A 584 17.13 2.26 -27.28
CA ILE A 584 17.24 3.71 -27.50
C ILE A 584 18.69 4.16 -27.45
N VAL A 585 19.41 3.97 -26.33
CA VAL A 585 20.78 4.49 -26.17
C VAL A 585 21.72 3.90 -27.22
N ARG A 586 21.77 2.57 -27.33
CA ARG A 586 22.65 1.90 -28.29
C ARG A 586 22.33 2.30 -29.73
N PRO A 587 21.08 2.20 -30.22
CA PRO A 587 20.76 2.63 -31.58
C PRO A 587 21.00 4.13 -31.82
N ALA A 588 20.82 4.99 -30.82
CA ALA A 588 21.14 6.41 -30.94
C ALA A 588 22.65 6.64 -31.13
N VAL A 589 23.49 5.94 -30.38
CA VAL A 589 24.95 6.03 -30.52
C VAL A 589 25.42 5.50 -31.87
N GLU A 590 24.89 4.35 -32.32
CA GLU A 590 25.19 3.76 -33.63
C GLU A 590 24.75 4.71 -34.78
N LEU A 591 23.56 5.30 -34.67
CA LEU A 591 23.06 6.31 -35.60
C LEU A 591 24.01 7.50 -35.69
N VAL A 592 24.46 8.06 -34.58
CA VAL A 592 25.36 9.23 -34.57
C VAL A 592 26.72 8.86 -35.17
N ARG A 593 27.30 7.71 -34.77
CA ARG A 593 28.58 7.21 -35.32
C ARG A 593 28.53 7.00 -36.84
N SER A 594 27.38 6.62 -37.39
CA SER A 594 27.19 6.45 -38.83
C SER A 594 26.97 7.77 -39.59
N THR A 595 26.64 8.86 -38.88
CA THR A 595 26.28 10.15 -39.48
C THR A 595 27.42 11.18 -39.38
N LEU A 596 28.16 11.20 -38.27
CA LEU A 596 29.22 12.17 -37.99
C LEU A 596 30.31 11.60 -37.08
N GLU A 597 31.42 12.32 -36.92
CA GLU A 597 32.48 11.98 -35.98
C GLU A 597 32.02 12.21 -34.53
N LEU A 598 31.62 11.13 -33.86
CA LEU A 598 31.26 11.14 -32.44
C LEU A 598 32.53 11.15 -31.58
N GLU A 599 32.86 12.31 -31.01
CA GLU A 599 34.08 12.47 -30.20
C GLU A 599 34.01 11.75 -28.86
N ARG A 600 32.87 11.85 -28.18
CA ARG A 600 32.62 11.21 -26.87
C ARG A 600 31.14 10.92 -26.68
N TRP A 601 30.83 9.85 -25.95
CA TRP A 601 29.50 9.65 -25.39
C TRP A 601 29.50 8.92 -24.07
N PHE A 602 28.47 9.14 -23.27
CA PHE A 602 28.20 8.32 -22.09
C PHE A 602 26.76 8.49 -21.62
N PHE A 603 26.29 7.55 -20.80
CA PHE A 603 24.99 7.66 -20.15
C PHE A 603 25.08 7.46 -18.64
N ILE A 604 24.08 7.95 -17.91
CA ILE A 604 23.88 7.62 -16.48
C ILE A 604 22.41 7.32 -16.21
N ARG A 605 22.14 6.50 -15.20
CA ARG A 605 20.79 6.31 -14.64
C ARG A 605 20.56 7.34 -13.55
N TYR A 606 19.46 8.07 -13.64
CA TYR A 606 19.19 9.15 -12.71
C TYR A 606 17.73 9.19 -12.28
N MET A 607 17.46 9.73 -11.10
CA MET A 607 16.12 10.03 -10.62
C MET A 607 16.04 11.52 -10.32
N ASP A 608 15.11 12.21 -10.98
CA ASP A 608 14.72 13.58 -10.60
C ASP A 608 13.21 13.64 -10.29
N GLN A 609 12.66 14.85 -10.13
CA GLN A 609 11.26 15.05 -9.78
C GLN A 609 10.29 14.42 -10.80
N ARG A 610 10.68 14.29 -12.07
CA ARG A 610 9.86 13.67 -13.14
C ARG A 610 9.94 12.15 -13.13
N GLY A 611 10.97 11.58 -12.49
CA GLY A 611 11.12 10.14 -12.30
C GLY A 611 12.47 9.60 -12.74
N TRP A 612 12.55 8.27 -12.82
CA TRP A 612 13.72 7.56 -13.31
C TRP A 612 13.91 7.80 -14.80
N HIS A 613 15.14 8.08 -15.22
CA HIS A 613 15.47 8.35 -16.62
C HIS A 613 16.93 8.01 -16.93
N ILE A 614 17.21 7.85 -18.22
CA ILE A 614 18.57 7.81 -18.73
C ILE A 614 18.98 9.22 -19.16
N ARG A 615 20.15 9.64 -18.71
CA ARG A 615 20.81 10.87 -19.17
C ARG A 615 21.86 10.49 -20.20
N LEU A 616 21.53 10.60 -21.49
CA LEU A 616 22.43 10.29 -22.61
C LEU A 616 23.12 11.57 -23.09
N ARG A 617 24.44 11.58 -23.10
CA ARG A 617 25.27 12.70 -23.54
C ARG A 617 26.14 12.27 -24.71
N LEU A 618 26.16 13.10 -25.76
CA LEU A 618 26.89 12.87 -27.00
C LEU A 618 27.67 14.15 -27.32
N ARG A 619 28.93 14.04 -27.72
CA ARG A 619 29.79 15.19 -28.11
C ARG A 619 30.20 15.04 -29.57
N GLY A 620 29.99 16.09 -30.35
CA GLY A 620 30.37 16.12 -31.77
C GLY A 620 29.93 17.40 -32.47
N PRO A 621 30.15 17.50 -33.79
CA PRO A 621 29.83 18.68 -34.61
C PRO A 621 28.32 18.82 -34.93
N PHE A 622 27.44 18.75 -33.92
CA PHE A 622 25.98 18.77 -34.11
C PHE A 622 25.42 20.07 -34.72
N GLN A 623 26.21 21.16 -34.75
CA GLN A 623 25.81 22.38 -35.45
C GLN A 623 25.69 22.19 -36.96
N GLU A 624 26.60 21.38 -37.51
CA GLU A 624 26.73 21.09 -38.94
C GLU A 624 25.76 19.95 -39.35
N HIS A 625 25.19 19.23 -38.36
CA HIS A 625 24.34 18.05 -38.52
C HIS A 625 23.05 18.12 -37.67
N LYS A 626 22.29 19.20 -37.81
CA LYS A 626 21.07 19.46 -36.99
C LYS A 626 20.00 18.38 -37.16
N GLU A 627 19.98 17.67 -38.28
CA GLU A 627 19.05 16.55 -38.54
C GLU A 627 19.21 15.39 -37.54
N VAL A 628 20.39 15.23 -36.94
CA VAL A 628 20.66 14.18 -35.95
C VAL A 628 19.79 14.34 -34.70
N TYR A 629 19.48 15.59 -34.32
CA TYR A 629 18.54 15.89 -33.23
C TYR A 629 17.18 15.22 -33.46
N HIS A 630 16.61 15.45 -34.65
CA HIS A 630 15.27 14.96 -34.98
C HIS A 630 15.28 13.43 -35.11
N LYS A 631 16.31 12.85 -35.74
CA LYS A 631 16.41 11.39 -35.87
C LYS A 631 16.49 10.66 -34.52
N ILE A 632 17.19 11.22 -33.52
CA ILE A 632 17.24 10.65 -32.16
C ILE A 632 15.89 10.87 -31.45
N GLY A 633 15.27 12.04 -31.59
CA GLY A 633 13.92 12.30 -31.07
C GLY A 633 12.90 11.29 -31.60
N ASP A 634 12.85 11.10 -32.92
CA ASP A 634 11.96 10.15 -33.60
C ASP A 634 12.22 8.70 -33.19
N LEU A 635 13.49 8.35 -32.92
CA LEU A 635 13.85 7.04 -32.37
C LEU A 635 13.27 6.86 -30.96
N ILE A 636 13.45 7.85 -30.09
CA ILE A 636 12.93 7.82 -28.72
C ILE A 636 11.40 7.72 -28.71
N GLU A 637 10.72 8.57 -29.47
CA GLU A 637 9.25 8.63 -29.52
C GLU A 637 8.63 7.34 -30.06
N ARG A 638 9.27 6.69 -31.04
CA ARG A 638 8.82 5.39 -31.56
C ARG A 638 9.09 4.24 -30.61
N ALA A 639 10.24 4.24 -29.94
CA ALA A 639 10.66 3.12 -29.09
C ALA A 639 9.99 3.12 -27.71
N LEU A 640 9.80 4.29 -27.09
CA LEU A 640 9.31 4.42 -25.70
C LEU A 640 7.96 3.73 -25.44
N PRO A 641 6.93 3.84 -26.31
CA PRO A 641 5.65 3.18 -26.08
C PRO A 641 5.72 1.65 -26.14
N GLY A 642 6.68 1.09 -26.89
CA GLY A 642 6.85 -0.35 -27.11
C GLY A 642 7.82 -1.04 -26.14
N LEU A 643 8.42 -0.33 -25.19
CA LEU A 643 9.40 -0.93 -24.27
C LEU A 643 8.71 -1.93 -23.33
N SER A 644 9.16 -3.19 -23.38
CA SER A 644 8.61 -4.25 -22.54
C SER A 644 8.87 -4.01 -21.05
N TYR A 645 7.88 -4.31 -20.20
CA TYR A 645 8.13 -4.37 -18.77
C TYR A 645 8.77 -5.72 -18.44
N GLN A 646 9.98 -5.68 -17.89
CA GLN A 646 10.63 -6.88 -17.38
C GLN A 646 11.16 -6.64 -15.97
N LYS A 647 10.59 -7.38 -15.02
CA LYS A 647 10.95 -7.31 -13.60
C LYS A 647 12.42 -7.65 -13.41
N ARG A 648 13.17 -6.77 -12.74
CA ARG A 648 14.58 -7.01 -12.42
C ARG A 648 14.70 -7.99 -11.25
N GLY A 649 15.55 -9.00 -11.39
CA GLY A 649 16.08 -9.73 -10.25
C GLY A 649 16.95 -8.79 -9.41
N ARG A 650 16.68 -8.69 -8.10
CA ARG A 650 17.54 -7.97 -7.16
C ARG A 650 18.12 -8.97 -6.18
N ILE A 651 19.36 -8.75 -5.77
CA ILE A 651 20.01 -9.60 -4.75
C ILE A 651 19.56 -9.24 -3.32
N LEU A 652 19.00 -8.04 -3.15
CA LEU A 652 18.43 -7.56 -1.90
C LEU A 652 16.90 -7.68 -1.91
N PRO A 653 16.28 -7.84 -0.73
CA PRO A 653 14.82 -7.82 -0.58
C PRO A 653 14.16 -6.58 -1.21
N ALA A 654 12.95 -6.75 -1.73
CA ALA A 654 12.21 -5.70 -2.45
C ALA A 654 12.01 -4.41 -1.63
N TYR A 655 11.91 -4.49 -0.30
CA TYR A 655 11.75 -3.31 0.57
C TYR A 655 12.99 -2.42 0.66
N LEU A 656 14.18 -2.94 0.29
CA LEU A 656 15.43 -2.17 0.18
C LEU A 656 15.68 -1.67 -1.25
N SER A 657 14.85 -2.10 -2.21
CA SER A 657 14.97 -1.60 -3.57
C SER A 657 14.39 -0.19 -3.65
N PRO A 658 15.00 0.71 -4.43
CA PRO A 658 14.41 2.01 -4.69
C PRO A 658 12.99 1.83 -5.25
N PRO A 659 12.00 2.61 -4.77
CA PRO A 659 10.64 2.46 -5.26
C PRO A 659 10.64 2.72 -6.77
N VAL A 660 10.05 1.79 -7.51
CA VAL A 660 9.79 1.99 -8.92
C VAL A 660 8.86 3.21 -8.97
N ARG A 661 9.27 4.30 -9.62
CA ARG A 661 8.41 5.48 -9.86
C ARG A 661 7.92 5.41 -11.30
N LEU A 662 6.61 5.59 -11.49
CA LEU A 662 6.10 5.85 -12.83
C LEU A 662 6.28 7.35 -13.10
N GLY A 663 7.05 7.67 -14.13
CA GLY A 663 7.21 9.04 -14.62
C GLY A 663 6.39 9.26 -15.88
N GLU A 664 6.07 10.52 -16.19
CA GLU A 664 5.57 10.89 -17.51
C GLU A 664 6.63 10.53 -18.56
N SER A 665 6.32 9.54 -19.40
CA SER A 665 7.24 9.08 -20.42
C SER A 665 7.54 10.18 -21.44
N GLY A 666 8.69 10.09 -22.08
CA GLY A 666 9.14 11.03 -23.11
C GLY A 666 10.59 11.40 -22.91
N TYR A 667 11.02 12.51 -23.52
CA TYR A 667 12.37 13.01 -23.33
C TYR A 667 12.40 14.53 -23.16
N LYS A 668 13.53 15.01 -22.65
CA LYS A 668 13.87 16.43 -22.57
C LYS A 668 15.30 16.62 -23.03
N ILE A 669 15.54 17.69 -23.78
CA ILE A 669 16.88 18.11 -24.16
C ILE A 669 17.30 19.28 -23.26
N THR A 670 18.56 19.27 -22.86
CA THR A 670 19.08 20.18 -21.85
C THR A 670 20.58 20.38 -22.07
N GLU A 671 21.17 21.37 -21.40
CA GLU A 671 22.60 21.59 -21.43
C GLU A 671 23.34 20.67 -20.46
N TYR A 672 24.52 20.20 -20.87
CA TYR A 672 25.40 19.43 -20.00
C TYR A 672 26.28 20.39 -19.20
N GLN A 673 26.20 20.28 -17.88
CA GLN A 673 27.07 20.98 -16.94
C GLN A 673 28.03 19.95 -16.30
N PRO A 674 29.34 20.02 -16.60
CA PRO A 674 30.33 19.10 -16.02
C PRO A 674 30.52 19.32 -14.52
N GLU A 675 30.67 18.24 -13.75
CA GLU A 675 30.80 18.26 -12.28
C GLU A 675 32.26 18.50 -11.84
N TYR A 676 32.80 19.69 -12.13
CA TYR A 676 34.23 20.01 -11.91
C TYR A 676 34.72 19.72 -10.48
N GLN A 677 33.91 20.03 -9.46
CA GLN A 677 34.30 19.82 -8.06
C GLN A 677 34.53 18.34 -7.74
N LYS A 678 33.75 17.46 -8.36
CA LYS A 678 33.72 16.02 -8.08
C LYS A 678 34.86 15.26 -8.74
N TYR A 679 35.32 15.74 -9.89
CA TYR A 679 36.31 15.05 -10.72
C TYR A 679 37.57 15.88 -10.91
N GLY A 680 38.07 16.53 -9.85
CA GLY A 680 39.40 17.16 -9.86
C GLY A 680 39.55 18.34 -10.83
N GLY A 681 38.52 19.15 -11.01
CA GLY A 681 38.60 20.40 -11.79
C GLY A 681 38.43 20.19 -13.30
N ARG A 682 38.94 21.15 -14.08
CA ARG A 682 38.81 21.14 -15.55
C ARG A 682 39.64 20.04 -16.20
N THR A 683 40.83 19.76 -15.68
CA THR A 683 41.71 18.71 -16.19
C THR A 683 41.16 17.32 -15.82
N GLY A 684 40.78 17.13 -14.55
CA GLY A 684 40.30 15.84 -14.08
C GLY A 684 39.00 15.37 -14.74
N ILE A 685 38.03 16.27 -15.02
CA ILE A 685 36.79 15.87 -15.70
C ILE A 685 37.03 15.39 -17.14
N LEU A 686 38.00 15.98 -17.85
CA LEU A 686 38.37 15.54 -19.20
C LEU A 686 39.00 14.15 -19.21
N ILE A 687 39.69 13.79 -18.12
CA ILE A 687 40.22 12.44 -17.90
C ILE A 687 39.07 11.48 -17.53
N ALA A 688 38.20 11.87 -16.60
CA ALA A 688 37.04 11.09 -16.16
C ALA A 688 36.05 10.77 -17.30
N GLU A 689 35.82 11.71 -18.22
CA GLU A 689 34.93 11.50 -19.37
C GLU A 689 35.38 10.36 -20.29
N ARG A 690 36.67 10.04 -20.35
CA ARG A 690 37.19 8.87 -21.08
C ARG A 690 36.76 7.57 -20.40
N LEU A 691 36.83 7.52 -19.06
CA LEU A 691 36.37 6.38 -18.29
C LEU A 691 34.83 6.26 -18.30
N PHE A 692 34.11 7.38 -18.38
CA PHE A 692 32.64 7.38 -18.54
C PHE A 692 32.20 6.74 -19.85
N GLU A 693 32.93 7.00 -20.93
CA GLU A 693 32.69 6.34 -22.22
C GLU A 693 32.99 4.84 -22.14
N ALA A 694 34.18 4.46 -21.63
CA ALA A 694 34.55 3.05 -21.47
C ALA A 694 33.56 2.25 -20.59
N SER A 695 33.13 2.82 -19.46
CA SER A 695 32.11 2.21 -18.60
C SER A 695 30.71 2.17 -19.24
N SER A 696 30.38 3.12 -20.12
CA SER A 696 29.11 3.10 -20.86
C SER A 696 29.10 2.02 -21.94
N GLU A 697 30.19 1.86 -22.67
CA GLU A 697 30.37 0.77 -23.66
C GLU A 697 30.28 -0.60 -22.97
N LEU A 698 31.02 -0.79 -21.87
CA LEU A 698 30.95 -2.01 -21.06
C LEU A 698 29.52 -2.28 -20.58
N ALA A 699 28.83 -1.26 -20.05
CA ALA A 699 27.48 -1.43 -19.53
C ALA A 699 26.47 -1.78 -20.63
N VAL A 700 26.59 -1.22 -21.83
CA VAL A 700 25.78 -1.62 -22.99
C VAL A 700 26.02 -3.10 -23.31
N GLN A 701 27.27 -3.54 -23.41
CA GLN A 701 27.60 -4.95 -23.68
C GLN A 701 27.06 -5.90 -22.60
N ALA A 702 27.19 -5.50 -21.32
CA ALA A 702 26.66 -6.26 -20.19
C ALA A 702 25.13 -6.38 -20.23
N VAL A 703 24.42 -5.28 -20.53
CA VAL A 703 22.95 -5.27 -20.66
C VAL A 703 22.48 -6.06 -21.89
N MET A 704 23.21 -6.05 -23.00
CA MET A 704 22.85 -6.84 -24.19
C MET A 704 22.97 -8.34 -23.94
N ARG A 705 23.92 -8.77 -23.11
CA ARG A 705 24.16 -10.18 -22.75
C ARG A 705 23.24 -10.68 -21.65
N SER A 706 22.96 -9.82 -20.68
CA SER A 706 22.02 -10.09 -19.61
C SER A 706 20.96 -8.98 -19.58
N PRO A 707 19.85 -9.17 -20.35
CA PRO A 707 18.78 -8.20 -20.47
C PRO A 707 18.13 -7.82 -19.13
N LEU A 708 18.19 -8.74 -18.17
CA LEU A 708 17.73 -8.56 -16.80
C LEU A 708 18.92 -8.33 -15.87
N LEU A 709 18.70 -7.63 -14.75
CA LEU A 709 19.66 -7.72 -13.65
C LEU A 709 19.59 -9.16 -13.11
N ASP A 710 20.61 -9.94 -13.41
CA ASP A 710 20.81 -11.25 -12.83
C ASP A 710 22.09 -11.28 -12.00
N LEU A 711 22.31 -12.40 -11.32
CA LEU A 711 23.47 -12.60 -10.47
C LEU A 711 24.79 -12.35 -11.22
N ARG A 712 24.86 -12.69 -12.52
CA ARG A 712 26.06 -12.52 -13.35
C ARG A 712 26.46 -11.05 -13.50
N ARG A 713 25.50 -10.14 -13.75
CA ARG A 713 25.80 -8.70 -13.85
C ARG A 713 26.19 -8.09 -12.50
N VAL A 714 25.65 -8.61 -11.39
CA VAL A 714 26.07 -8.24 -10.03
C VAL A 714 27.50 -8.71 -9.74
N LEU A 715 27.85 -9.95 -10.11
CA LEU A 715 29.20 -10.49 -9.94
C LEU A 715 30.23 -9.81 -10.86
N LEU A 716 29.84 -9.44 -12.09
CA LEU A 716 30.66 -8.57 -12.94
C LEU A 716 30.94 -7.23 -12.25
N SER A 717 29.93 -6.60 -11.65
CA SER A 717 30.10 -5.37 -10.88
C SER A 717 31.10 -5.54 -9.73
N LEU A 718 31.01 -6.64 -8.98
CA LEU A 718 31.94 -6.98 -7.89
C LEU A 718 33.40 -7.05 -8.38
N HIS A 719 33.64 -7.66 -9.55
CA HIS A 719 34.97 -7.69 -10.17
C HIS A 719 35.47 -6.31 -10.60
N LEU A 720 34.62 -5.53 -11.26
CA LEU A 720 35.01 -4.20 -11.75
C LEU A 720 35.29 -3.25 -10.58
N MET A 721 34.56 -3.36 -9.46
CA MET A 721 34.89 -2.69 -8.21
C MET A 721 36.31 -3.04 -7.75
N GLN A 722 36.65 -4.34 -7.72
CA GLN A 722 37.97 -4.80 -7.32
C GLN A 722 39.08 -4.31 -8.26
N VAL A 723 38.82 -4.24 -9.57
CA VAL A 723 39.76 -3.69 -10.58
C VAL A 723 40.09 -2.23 -10.26
N VAL A 724 39.08 -1.38 -10.06
CA VAL A 724 39.31 0.05 -9.74
C VAL A 724 40.07 0.20 -8.43
N ILE A 725 39.63 -0.50 -7.38
CA ILE A 725 40.23 -0.45 -6.04
C ILE A 725 41.69 -0.93 -6.06
N ASN A 726 42.00 -2.02 -6.77
CA ASN A 726 43.37 -2.54 -6.87
C ASN A 726 44.29 -1.67 -7.74
N THR A 727 43.74 -0.89 -8.66
CA THR A 727 44.53 0.00 -9.52
C THR A 727 44.86 1.31 -8.82
N VAL A 728 44.00 1.77 -7.90
CA VAL A 728 44.20 3.01 -7.14
C VAL A 728 45.00 2.79 -5.85
N PHE A 729 44.74 1.69 -5.13
CA PHE A 729 45.33 1.46 -3.80
C PHE A 729 46.33 0.30 -3.80
N ASP A 730 47.57 0.58 -3.41
CA ASP A 730 48.68 -0.37 -3.43
C ASP A 730 48.60 -1.39 -2.29
N THR A 731 48.21 -0.95 -1.08
CA THR A 731 48.23 -1.81 0.11
C THR A 731 46.88 -2.46 0.43
N ALA A 732 46.90 -3.60 1.12
CA ALA A 732 45.67 -4.28 1.54
C ALA A 732 44.89 -3.49 2.61
N GLU A 733 45.60 -2.69 3.41
CA GLU A 733 45.04 -1.86 4.47
C GLU A 733 44.23 -0.70 3.89
N GLU A 734 44.78 0.02 2.89
CA GLU A 734 44.07 1.09 2.17
C GLU A 734 42.81 0.56 1.48
N ARG A 735 42.90 -0.59 0.81
CA ARG A 735 41.73 -1.24 0.17
C ARG A 735 40.65 -1.59 1.19
N THR A 736 41.05 -2.11 2.35
CA THR A 736 40.11 -2.45 3.43
C THR A 736 39.47 -1.20 4.03
N HIS A 737 40.25 -0.13 4.21
CA HIS A 737 39.75 1.16 4.68
C HIS A 737 38.71 1.75 3.72
N PHE A 738 39.03 1.79 2.42
CA PHE A 738 38.12 2.25 1.38
C PHE A 738 36.81 1.45 1.39
N LEU A 739 36.88 0.11 1.40
CA LEU A 739 35.70 -0.74 1.38
C LEU A 739 34.82 -0.57 2.63
N ASN A 740 35.42 -0.38 3.80
CA ASN A 740 34.68 -0.06 5.03
C ASN A 740 33.95 1.29 4.93
N HIS A 741 34.64 2.32 4.42
CA HIS A 741 34.04 3.63 4.19
C HIS A 741 32.91 3.57 3.16
N TYR A 742 33.11 2.84 2.06
CA TYR A 742 32.10 2.64 1.01
C TYR A 742 30.85 1.92 1.53
N HIS A 743 31.06 0.88 2.34
CA HIS A 743 29.99 0.13 3.00
C HIS A 743 29.20 1.01 3.97
N TRP A 744 29.89 1.80 4.80
CA TRP A 744 29.28 2.75 5.74
C TRP A 744 28.46 3.83 5.02
N TYR A 745 29.03 4.45 3.98
CA TYR A 745 28.39 5.55 3.26
C TYR A 745 27.06 5.11 2.62
N TRP A 746 27.09 4.04 1.84
CA TRP A 746 25.89 3.54 1.17
C TRP A 746 24.98 2.70 2.07
N GLY A 747 25.48 2.25 3.22
CA GLY A 747 24.72 1.54 4.25
C GLY A 747 23.88 2.44 5.16
N GLY A 748 23.70 3.72 4.82
CA GLY A 748 22.89 4.66 5.60
C GLY A 748 23.66 5.47 6.65
N GLN A 749 25.00 5.49 6.56
CA GLN A 749 25.89 6.30 7.42
C GLN A 749 25.59 6.08 8.92
N ASN A 750 25.55 7.16 9.71
CA ASN A 750 25.38 7.11 11.16
C ASN A 750 23.92 7.04 11.63
N ARG A 751 22.95 6.85 10.73
CA ARG A 751 21.53 6.68 11.10
C ARG A 751 21.34 5.35 11.84
N GLU A 752 20.47 5.31 12.85
CA GLU A 752 20.23 4.07 13.62
C GLU A 752 19.78 2.90 12.74
N GLU A 753 18.83 3.15 11.83
CA GLU A 753 18.39 2.19 10.81
C GLU A 753 19.55 1.72 9.91
N GLY A 754 20.50 2.62 9.62
CA GLY A 754 21.69 2.33 8.81
C GLY A 754 22.64 1.36 9.50
N LYS A 755 22.87 1.51 10.81
CA LYS A 755 23.73 0.58 11.59
C LYS A 755 23.17 -0.86 11.60
N ALA A 756 21.85 -1.00 11.78
CA ALA A 756 21.18 -2.30 11.72
C ALA A 756 21.27 -2.92 10.30
N LEU A 757 21.14 -2.10 9.26
CA LEU A 757 21.27 -2.55 7.88
C LEU A 757 22.70 -3.01 7.54
N GLN A 758 23.71 -2.23 7.94
CA GLN A 758 25.14 -2.55 7.74
C GLN A 758 25.51 -3.89 8.39
N SER A 759 25.10 -4.11 9.65
CA SER A 759 25.32 -5.39 10.35
C SER A 759 24.61 -6.56 9.65
N THR A 760 23.38 -6.35 9.16
CA THR A 760 22.63 -7.36 8.39
C THR A 760 23.34 -7.72 7.08
N PHE A 761 23.89 -6.74 6.37
CA PHE A 761 24.65 -6.95 5.13
C PHE A 761 25.94 -7.72 5.38
N ARG A 762 26.69 -7.39 6.44
CA ARG A 762 27.89 -8.14 6.86
C ARG A 762 27.57 -9.61 7.17
N GLN A 763 26.53 -9.85 7.97
CA GLN A 763 26.11 -11.21 8.30
C GLN A 763 25.67 -11.99 7.07
N SER A 764 24.92 -11.35 6.17
CA SER A 764 24.46 -11.98 4.92
C SER A 764 25.60 -12.28 3.96
N ALA A 765 26.57 -11.36 3.84
CA ALA A 765 27.78 -11.55 3.05
C ALA A 765 28.62 -12.73 3.58
N TYR A 766 28.79 -12.81 4.91
CA TYR A 766 29.46 -13.93 5.55
C TYR A 766 28.77 -15.26 5.18
N ILE A 767 27.46 -15.38 5.35
CA ILE A 767 26.72 -16.62 5.07
C ILE A 767 26.83 -17.04 3.59
N ARG A 768 26.78 -16.07 2.66
CA ARG A 768 26.67 -16.35 1.22
C ARG A 768 28.00 -16.40 0.47
N ARG A 769 29.13 -16.07 1.12
CA ARG A 769 30.44 -15.94 0.42
C ARG A 769 30.87 -17.20 -0.33
N GLY A 770 30.67 -18.40 0.26
CA GLY A 770 31.14 -19.66 -0.34
C GLY A 770 30.56 -19.93 -1.73
N PRO A 771 29.22 -20.08 -1.86
CA PRO A 771 28.58 -20.29 -3.16
C PRO A 771 28.84 -19.16 -4.17
N LEU A 772 28.94 -17.91 -3.70
CA LEU A 772 29.21 -16.76 -4.57
C LEU A 772 30.64 -16.77 -5.13
N ILE A 773 31.64 -17.17 -4.34
CA ILE A 773 33.03 -17.33 -4.82
C ILE A 773 33.11 -18.39 -5.92
N GLU A 774 32.40 -19.51 -5.77
CA GLU A 774 32.36 -20.56 -6.78
C GLU A 774 31.72 -20.09 -8.09
N GLN A 775 30.58 -19.39 -7.99
CA GLN A 775 29.92 -18.80 -9.16
C GLN A 775 30.82 -17.76 -9.85
N LEU A 776 31.49 -16.91 -9.07
CA LEU A 776 32.43 -15.91 -9.56
C LEU A 776 33.58 -16.57 -10.37
N ALA A 777 34.14 -17.66 -9.85
CA ALA A 777 35.20 -18.41 -10.54
C ALA A 777 34.73 -19.04 -11.85
N ASN A 778 33.45 -19.39 -11.95
CA ASN A 778 32.83 -19.91 -13.17
C ASN A 778 32.53 -18.82 -14.20
N ASP A 779 31.99 -17.67 -13.77
CA ASP A 779 31.70 -16.54 -14.67
C ASP A 779 32.99 -15.99 -15.32
N LEU A 780 34.11 -16.00 -14.59
CA LEU A 780 35.46 -15.67 -15.11
C LEU A 780 35.98 -16.63 -16.18
N LYS A 781 35.33 -17.76 -16.44
CA LYS A 781 35.71 -18.67 -17.54
C LYS A 781 35.11 -18.23 -18.88
N ASP A 782 34.12 -17.32 -18.91
CA ASP A 782 33.58 -16.78 -20.16
C ASP A 782 34.61 -15.82 -20.81
N PRO A 783 35.13 -16.12 -22.02
CA PRO A 783 36.14 -15.30 -22.69
C PRO A 783 35.73 -13.85 -22.90
N VAL A 784 34.44 -13.58 -23.06
CA VAL A 784 33.97 -12.21 -23.29
C VAL A 784 33.80 -11.46 -21.98
N VAL A 785 33.49 -12.15 -20.87
CA VAL A 785 33.56 -11.52 -19.54
C VAL A 785 35.01 -11.11 -19.23
N GLN A 786 35.98 -11.96 -19.57
CA GLN A 786 37.40 -11.62 -19.47
C GLN A 786 37.76 -10.40 -20.32
N MET A 787 37.38 -10.39 -21.60
CA MET A 787 37.60 -9.25 -22.49
C MET A 787 37.02 -7.95 -21.92
N LEU A 788 35.78 -7.97 -21.42
CA LEU A 788 35.15 -6.78 -20.81
C LEU A 788 35.91 -6.29 -19.57
N ILE A 789 36.40 -7.22 -18.73
CA ILE A 789 37.20 -6.88 -17.54
C ILE A 789 38.56 -6.30 -17.96
N GLU A 790 39.23 -6.90 -18.95
CA GLU A 790 40.54 -6.46 -19.45
C GLU A 790 40.47 -5.08 -20.11
N ASP A 791 39.47 -4.85 -20.96
CA ASP A 791 39.24 -3.56 -21.62
C ASP A 791 38.98 -2.45 -20.57
N TYR A 792 38.15 -2.75 -19.57
CA TYR A 792 37.88 -1.81 -18.49
C TYR A 792 39.11 -1.59 -17.60
N GLN A 793 39.87 -2.64 -17.28
CA GLN A 793 41.11 -2.53 -16.51
C GLN A 793 42.14 -1.66 -17.21
N LYS A 794 42.28 -1.80 -18.53
CA LYS A 794 43.12 -0.92 -19.35
C LYS A 794 42.66 0.53 -19.25
N ALA A 795 41.37 0.79 -19.44
CA ALA A 795 40.81 2.13 -19.35
C ALA A 795 41.01 2.76 -17.95
N VAL A 796 40.83 1.99 -16.87
CA VAL A 796 41.08 2.45 -15.50
C VAL A 796 42.56 2.75 -15.30
N THR A 797 43.46 1.89 -15.79
CA THR A 797 44.92 2.09 -15.66
C THR A 797 45.38 3.36 -16.38
N GLU A 798 44.94 3.57 -17.62
CA GLU A 798 45.23 4.79 -18.39
C GLU A 798 44.65 6.03 -17.72
N THR A 799 43.45 5.93 -17.13
CA THR A 799 42.81 7.01 -16.37
C THR A 799 43.64 7.36 -15.14
N VAL A 800 44.02 6.37 -14.33
CA VAL A 800 44.83 6.57 -13.12
C VAL A 800 46.21 7.13 -13.46
N GLN A 801 46.86 6.65 -14.52
CA GLN A 801 48.13 7.21 -14.99
C GLN A 801 48.00 8.67 -15.42
N ALA A 802 46.93 9.02 -16.14
CA ALA A 802 46.68 10.40 -16.54
C ALA A 802 46.39 11.31 -15.34
N LEU A 803 45.69 10.82 -14.31
CA LEU A 803 45.46 11.57 -13.07
C LEU A 803 46.77 11.81 -12.31
N HIS A 804 47.64 10.80 -12.20
CA HIS A 804 48.96 10.98 -11.59
C HIS A 804 49.85 11.95 -12.37
N ALA A 805 49.80 11.90 -13.71
CA ALA A 805 50.53 12.84 -14.57
C ALA A 805 50.03 14.28 -14.44
N ALA A 806 48.76 14.48 -14.06
CA ALA A 806 48.13 15.78 -13.87
C ALA A 806 47.92 16.15 -12.39
N ILE A 807 48.59 15.47 -11.45
CA ILE A 807 48.28 15.55 -10.01
C ILE A 807 48.25 16.99 -9.47
N ASP A 808 49.15 17.84 -9.96
CA ASP A 808 49.28 19.24 -9.53
C ASP A 808 48.15 20.15 -10.06
N GLU A 809 47.39 19.70 -11.06
CA GLU A 809 46.24 20.42 -11.64
C GLU A 809 44.89 19.96 -11.06
N LEU A 810 44.88 18.89 -10.26
CA LEU A 810 43.66 18.30 -9.72
C LEU A 810 43.21 19.04 -8.45
N SER A 811 41.92 19.34 -8.39
CA SER A 811 41.30 19.94 -7.19
C SER A 811 40.77 18.91 -6.19
N GLU A 812 40.92 17.62 -6.46
CA GLU A 812 40.35 16.51 -5.67
C GLU A 812 41.33 15.34 -5.66
N SER A 813 41.35 14.54 -4.59
CA SER A 813 42.29 13.41 -4.49
C SER A 813 41.88 12.24 -5.40
N ILE A 814 42.87 11.48 -5.87
CA ILE A 814 42.63 10.25 -6.66
C ILE A 814 41.78 9.25 -5.85
N ASP A 815 42.01 9.18 -4.53
CA ASP A 815 41.26 8.33 -3.59
C ASP A 815 39.77 8.68 -3.53
N HIS A 816 39.43 9.98 -3.50
CA HIS A 816 38.04 10.42 -3.53
C HIS A 816 37.42 10.19 -4.91
N MET A 817 38.14 10.49 -6.00
CA MET A 817 37.64 10.21 -7.35
C MET A 817 37.41 8.71 -7.60
N CYS A 818 38.19 7.83 -6.96
CA CYS A 818 38.00 6.38 -6.99
C CYS A 818 36.60 5.98 -6.48
N PHE A 819 36.12 6.60 -5.41
CA PHE A 819 34.75 6.40 -4.90
C PHE A 819 33.70 6.62 -6.00
N ASP A 820 33.87 7.71 -6.74
CA ASP A 820 32.94 8.12 -7.79
C ASP A 820 33.07 7.31 -9.07
N TYR A 821 34.27 6.89 -9.44
CA TYR A 821 34.46 5.96 -10.56
C TYR A 821 33.77 4.62 -10.29
N VAL A 822 33.91 4.08 -9.08
CA VAL A 822 33.20 2.87 -8.66
C VAL A 822 31.69 3.09 -8.72
N HIS A 823 31.19 4.16 -8.11
CA HIS A 823 29.76 4.45 -8.05
C HIS A 823 29.16 4.62 -9.45
N MET A 824 29.83 5.39 -10.32
CA MET A 824 29.31 5.69 -11.64
C MET A 824 29.37 4.48 -12.59
N ASN A 825 30.30 3.55 -12.38
CA ASN A 825 30.28 2.27 -13.09
C ASN A 825 29.11 1.38 -12.63
N ASN A 826 28.92 1.24 -11.32
CA ASN A 826 27.80 0.50 -10.72
C ASN A 826 26.44 1.07 -11.16
N ASN A 827 26.32 2.40 -11.21
CA ASN A 827 25.15 3.11 -11.71
C ASN A 827 24.80 2.70 -13.15
N ARG A 828 25.78 2.65 -14.06
CA ARG A 828 25.56 2.26 -15.47
C ARG A 828 25.13 0.80 -15.58
N LEU A 829 25.74 -0.09 -14.80
CA LEU A 829 25.36 -1.51 -14.68
C LEU A 829 23.98 -1.74 -14.03
N GLY A 830 23.40 -0.72 -13.41
CA GLY A 830 22.07 -0.78 -12.81
C GLY A 830 22.05 -1.34 -11.38
N ILE A 831 23.21 -1.32 -10.73
CA ILE A 831 23.38 -1.63 -9.31
C ILE A 831 22.99 -0.39 -8.50
N VAL A 832 22.14 -0.58 -7.49
CA VAL A 832 21.64 0.53 -6.65
C VAL A 832 22.51 0.71 -5.40
N PRO A 833 22.53 1.90 -4.76
CA PRO A 833 23.39 2.18 -3.61
C PRO A 833 23.44 1.10 -2.52
N PHE A 834 22.29 0.58 -2.09
CA PHE A 834 22.27 -0.48 -1.08
C PHE A 834 22.89 -1.80 -1.57
N GLU A 835 22.73 -2.14 -2.85
CA GLU A 835 23.43 -3.27 -3.44
C GLU A 835 24.95 -3.02 -3.44
N GLU A 836 25.39 -1.80 -3.72
CA GLU A 836 26.81 -1.43 -3.65
C GLU A 836 27.37 -1.59 -2.22
N SER A 837 26.64 -1.18 -1.19
CA SER A 837 27.00 -1.41 0.22
C SER A 837 27.14 -2.90 0.54
N TYR A 838 26.22 -3.74 0.04
CA TYR A 838 26.31 -5.19 0.20
C TYR A 838 27.50 -5.80 -0.55
N LEU A 839 27.81 -5.32 -1.77
CA LEU A 839 28.98 -5.78 -2.54
C LEU A 839 30.30 -5.41 -1.84
N SER A 840 30.39 -4.23 -1.22
CA SER A 840 31.55 -3.87 -0.38
C SER A 840 31.70 -4.79 0.83
N ALA A 841 30.60 -5.12 1.51
CA ALA A 841 30.61 -6.11 2.60
C ALA A 841 31.09 -7.48 2.09
N LEU A 842 30.64 -7.92 0.91
CA LEU A 842 31.06 -9.17 0.30
C LEU A 842 32.55 -9.16 -0.08
N LEU A 843 33.09 -8.08 -0.64
CA LEU A 843 34.53 -7.96 -0.91
C LEU A 843 35.36 -8.03 0.36
N LEU A 844 34.90 -7.44 1.47
CA LEU A 844 35.59 -7.52 2.76
C LEU A 844 35.61 -8.96 3.30
N GLU A 845 34.53 -9.73 3.12
CA GLU A 845 34.50 -11.15 3.50
C GLU A 845 35.40 -12.00 2.58
N ILE A 846 35.37 -11.77 1.27
CA ILE A 846 36.20 -12.49 0.28
C ILE A 846 37.68 -12.21 0.54
N ASN A 847 38.05 -10.95 0.76
CA ASN A 847 39.44 -10.54 0.96
C ASN A 847 40.02 -10.97 2.32
N SER A 848 39.16 -11.34 3.29
CA SER A 848 39.58 -11.84 4.61
C SER A 848 39.66 -13.37 4.71
N THR A 849 39.18 -14.13 3.71
CA THR A 849 39.24 -15.60 3.73
C THR A 849 40.50 -16.15 3.04
N ASP A 850 41.32 -16.89 3.78
CA ASP A 850 42.59 -17.51 3.32
C ASP A 850 42.42 -18.47 2.12
N SER A 851 41.22 -19.03 1.93
CA SER A 851 40.87 -19.93 0.82
C SER A 851 40.64 -19.21 -0.52
N ALA A 852 40.15 -17.97 -0.50
CA ALA A 852 39.92 -17.16 -1.71
C ALA A 852 41.24 -16.58 -2.25
N VAL A 853 42.16 -16.21 -1.35
CA VAL A 853 43.53 -15.83 -1.70
C VAL A 853 44.28 -16.98 -2.37
N ARG A 854 44.06 -18.24 -1.96
CA ARG A 854 44.61 -19.43 -2.64
C ARG A 854 43.94 -19.72 -3.99
N ALA A 855 42.62 -19.59 -4.09
CA ALA A 855 41.90 -19.77 -5.35
C ALA A 855 42.30 -18.72 -6.41
N LEU A 856 42.47 -17.46 -6.01
CA LEU A 856 42.92 -16.37 -6.89
C LEU A 856 44.44 -16.42 -7.19
N ARG A 857 45.29 -16.88 -6.24
CA ARG A 857 46.73 -17.09 -6.48
C ARG A 857 47.02 -18.28 -7.39
N SER A 858 46.28 -19.38 -7.28
CA SER A 858 46.48 -20.58 -8.12
C SER A 858 46.37 -20.27 -9.62
N ARG A 859 45.56 -19.26 -9.99
CA ARG A 859 45.38 -18.85 -11.38
C ARG A 859 46.47 -17.91 -11.90
N LYS A 860 47.13 -17.14 -11.02
CA LYS A 860 48.32 -16.34 -11.36
C LYS A 860 49.53 -17.24 -11.64
N GLU A 861 49.60 -18.41 -11.02
CA GLU A 861 50.61 -19.43 -11.25
C GLU A 861 50.34 -20.26 -12.52
N GLU A 862 49.07 -20.59 -12.83
CA GLU A 862 48.68 -21.25 -14.09
C GLU A 862 48.88 -20.36 -15.33
N LEU A 863 48.57 -19.06 -15.26
CA LEU A 863 48.81 -18.11 -16.35
C LEU A 863 50.30 -17.86 -16.61
N HIS A 864 51.17 -18.02 -15.61
CA HIS A 864 52.62 -17.97 -15.80
C HIS A 864 53.22 -19.28 -16.31
N ALA A 865 52.63 -20.44 -15.99
CA ALA A 865 53.10 -21.73 -16.46
C ALA A 865 52.83 -21.94 -17.97
N THR A 866 51.72 -21.40 -18.48
CA THR A 866 51.33 -21.54 -19.91
C THR A 866 52.11 -20.61 -20.85
N SER A 867 52.98 -19.74 -20.33
CA SER A 867 53.87 -18.86 -21.12
C SER A 867 55.32 -19.37 -21.17
N ARG A 868 55.59 -20.59 -20.66
CA ARG A 868 56.92 -21.23 -20.66
C ARG A 868 56.96 -22.69 -21.17
N THR A 869 55.93 -23.13 -21.88
CA THR A 869 55.93 -24.33 -22.73
C THR A 869 55.31 -23.97 -24.06
#